data_AF-A0A8J4JHV6-F1
#
_entry.id   AF-A0A8J4JHV6-F1
#
_cell.length_a   1.000
_cell.length_b   1.000
_cell.length_c   1.000
_cell.angle_alpha   90.00
_cell.angle_beta   90.00
_cell.angle_gamma   90.00
#
_symmetry.space_group_name_H-M   'P 1'
#
loop_
_entity.id
_entity.type
_entity.pdbx_description
1 polymer ?
#
loop_
_entity_poly.entity_id
_entity_poly.type
_entity_poly.pdbx_seq_one_letter_code
_entity_poly.pdbx_strand_id
1 'polypeptide(L)'
;YYILQQQLEMDMKITLDPQNISNTAVLKQQNYETRLPLITKKKSASMCSQKIGKGHTVSNLWGLPASHHMGSPLPLLEEDRTKGILSLTELRLIPPAAKITLQTPPVVSKAAPFHEFHKQHKKSAEAIYGKYSSSKGNIAPLPSSSSMVSARKSKPAWTYPAQQLESDLQIPSQTQDLCFDCDIAVYHGTIDQKTPGFLAFKQHYCLSWKSIVFFLEHTEKLLKDYAVPLATINCKKLAEVASDFELNENPTKSDILSVIKNQSTVEKILNRPGQRYKGQGGTEMAATKIQTTWRCYQARKAYVHFRQQQWASGVIAISWLLHNHMARVKKTLKESRQRHLENFYIRAKHLAANWNRIRTSRRTIIHIPSLGYSQCIREHIPGLALQQNMQMGRLCDILDANVDVIYICPLHLSEELLQYYNKLLGLQAAVRSGKPEDMGDLQDRFKILTPEAINSFPKHHMCLATQLKYSPKTIKRIKILIQSKDAYIIGGVPHKDDLAVADMLNVPILGSVPEVAHLYSTKSGSKRIFTSACVPTPPGESDIYNNEQMISALSQLILDNMEVRRWLFKVNDESGGNGTAYCDIILHLKCYHWVQKECQRYSPEIWSKKWAQEPALVKISQELPGLLAQHVQPVNEKRFPTWEKFLQTFLSQGGVIEAFPLSENVTNLTVDMLIEPTGKIKIVSSGDQLHADGPLRSSGTTIPQCSVDPAVLNSLCLKIGETCKSKGVLGYFSVDFVTFIHPQTMEQQVWATDLDLCYSDQLALTQLMLYMTDGNLDCRSSRFEVSLGSNKMKSQRIQHEETKTPSPVSNRCAVASSQLRHSSLSVIYYNVLLQMCKARGVGFDLQEKQGTIFILYEDQQRYRLGMITIGEDLQGVLMTFARNLFIIHQEISAPNMQGETNFKMAIQDIEAILGITAENKLKLEEEQPSKADALKE
;
A
#
# COMPACT_ATOMS: atom_id res chain seq x y z
N TYR A 1 12.62 33.61 -7.16
CA TYR A 1 13.06 32.21 -7.29
C TYR A 1 14.33 31.94 -6.48
N TYR A 2 15.41 32.71 -6.70
CA TYR A 2 16.70 32.56 -5.99
C TYR A 2 16.61 32.67 -4.44
N ILE A 3 15.81 33.61 -3.93
CA ILE A 3 15.62 33.83 -2.48
C ILE A 3 14.88 32.65 -1.81
N LEU A 4 13.91 32.06 -2.52
CA LEU A 4 13.10 30.94 -2.03
C LEU A 4 13.90 29.63 -1.99
N GLN A 5 14.82 29.46 -2.94
CA GLN A 5 15.74 28.32 -3.00
C GLN A 5 16.82 28.42 -1.91
N GLN A 6 17.37 29.61 -1.67
CA GLN A 6 18.29 29.86 -0.55
C GLN A 6 17.63 29.60 0.81
N GLN A 7 16.36 29.97 0.97
CA GLN A 7 15.63 29.77 2.23
C GLN A 7 15.37 28.28 2.51
N LEU A 8 14.97 27.50 1.50
CA LEU A 8 14.78 26.06 1.61
C LEU A 8 16.10 25.31 1.87
N GLU A 9 17.20 25.76 1.26
CA GLU A 9 18.53 25.17 1.46
C GLU A 9 19.08 25.47 2.87
N MET A 10 18.84 26.68 3.39
CA MET A 10 19.20 27.08 4.76
C MET A 10 18.37 26.33 5.80
N ASP A 11 17.06 26.19 5.58
CA ASP A 11 16.18 25.41 6.45
C ASP A 11 16.60 23.94 6.47
N MET A 12 16.96 23.35 5.33
CA MET A 12 17.51 21.98 5.29
C MET A 12 18.85 21.87 6.02
N LYS A 13 19.77 22.83 5.88
CA LYS A 13 21.07 22.82 6.58
C LYS A 13 20.91 22.91 8.11
N ILE A 14 19.98 23.73 8.59
CA ILE A 14 19.67 23.84 10.03
C ILE A 14 18.99 22.57 10.55
N THR A 15 18.15 21.92 9.74
CA THR A 15 17.47 20.67 10.12
C THR A 15 18.44 19.49 10.17
N LEU A 16 19.52 19.53 9.38
CA LEU A 16 20.53 18.46 9.29
C LEU A 16 21.61 18.58 10.37
N ASP A 17 22.00 19.79 10.79
CA ASP A 17 22.99 20.01 11.85
C ASP A 17 22.67 21.26 12.70
N PRO A 18 21.84 21.10 13.75
CA PRO A 18 21.40 22.22 14.59
C PRO A 18 22.46 22.73 15.58
N GLN A 19 23.63 22.09 15.70
CA GLN A 19 24.68 22.48 16.66
C GLN A 19 25.73 23.44 16.06
N ASN A 20 25.71 23.68 14.75
CA ASN A 20 26.64 24.56 14.08
C ASN A 20 26.24 26.05 14.27
N ILE A 21 27.04 26.80 15.03
CA ILE A 21 26.80 28.19 15.45
C ILE A 21 26.73 29.16 14.25
N SER A 22 27.38 28.83 13.13
CA SER A 22 27.32 29.65 11.90
C SER A 22 25.93 29.64 11.24
N ASN A 23 25.18 28.53 11.35
CA ASN A 23 23.85 28.38 10.76
C ASN A 23 22.77 29.15 11.54
N THR A 24 22.99 29.42 12.83
CA THR A 24 22.06 30.17 13.70
C THR A 24 22.33 31.68 13.73
N ALA A 25 23.51 32.14 13.31
CA ALA A 25 23.87 33.56 13.27
C ALA A 25 23.08 34.36 12.22
N VAL A 26 22.71 33.74 11.09
CA VAL A 26 22.02 34.40 9.97
C VAL A 26 20.56 34.75 10.31
N LEU A 27 19.92 34.00 11.21
CA LEU A 27 18.54 34.25 11.67
C LEU A 27 18.39 35.51 12.55
N LYS A 28 19.48 36.03 13.13
CA LYS A 28 19.42 37.21 14.02
C LYS A 28 19.44 38.56 13.30
N GLN A 29 19.76 38.61 12.00
CA GLN A 29 19.95 39.88 11.29
C GLN A 29 18.75 40.35 10.44
N GLN A 30 17.68 39.56 10.27
CA GLN A 30 16.54 39.97 9.45
C GLN A 30 15.20 39.65 10.11
N ASN A 31 14.44 40.71 10.44
CA ASN A 31 13.07 40.64 10.95
C ASN A 31 12.11 40.10 9.88
N TYR A 32 12.01 38.78 9.74
CA TYR A 32 10.96 38.14 8.93
C TYR A 32 10.02 37.34 9.83
N GLU A 33 8.79 37.81 9.97
CA GLU A 33 7.69 37.11 10.64
C GLU A 33 7.42 35.76 9.96
N THR A 34 7.50 34.68 10.74
CA THR A 34 7.27 33.32 10.28
C THR A 34 5.76 33.09 10.09
N ARG A 35 5.29 33.10 8.83
CA ARG A 35 3.92 32.64 8.51
C ARG A 35 3.89 31.11 8.45
N LEU A 36 3.13 30.49 9.34
CA LEU A 36 2.80 29.06 9.31
C LEU A 36 2.06 28.70 8.00
N PRO A 37 2.30 27.51 7.42
CA PRO A 37 1.64 27.10 6.17
C PRO A 37 0.14 26.89 6.36
N LEU A 38 -0.65 27.41 5.41
CA LEU A 38 -2.10 27.24 5.33
C LEU A 38 -2.44 25.78 5.05
N ILE A 39 -3.03 25.09 6.03
CA ILE A 39 -3.60 23.75 5.85
C ILE A 39 -4.90 23.87 5.05
N THR A 40 -4.85 23.53 3.76
CA THR A 40 -6.05 23.37 2.91
C THR A 40 -6.88 22.19 3.39
N LYS A 41 -8.12 22.45 3.82
CA LYS A 41 -9.13 21.42 4.15
C LYS A 41 -9.47 20.58 2.92
N LYS A 42 -9.04 19.31 2.88
CA LYS A 42 -9.62 18.30 1.96
C LYS A 42 -11.02 17.90 2.46
N LYS A 43 -11.98 17.82 1.52
CA LYS A 43 -13.33 17.28 1.75
C LYS A 43 -13.26 15.80 2.12
N SER A 44 -13.93 15.42 3.21
CA SER A 44 -14.11 14.03 3.65
C SER A 44 -15.18 13.30 2.81
N ALA A 45 -14.88 12.09 2.36
CA ALA A 45 -15.83 11.17 1.73
C ALA A 45 -16.91 10.70 2.72
N SER A 46 -18.11 10.37 2.21
CA SER A 46 -19.27 9.96 3.01
C SER A 46 -19.09 8.56 3.62
N MET A 47 -19.09 8.48 4.96
CA MET A 47 -19.28 7.21 5.67
C MET A 47 -20.76 7.00 6.01
N CYS A 48 -21.20 5.75 5.82
CA CYS A 48 -22.52 5.21 6.10
C CYS A 48 -22.98 5.53 7.55
N SER A 49 -24.16 6.12 7.70
CA SER A 49 -24.76 6.50 8.98
C SER A 49 -25.46 5.31 9.63
N GLN A 50 -24.85 4.71 10.66
CA GLN A 50 -25.59 3.92 11.64
C GLN A 50 -26.02 4.82 12.81
N LYS A 51 -27.31 4.74 13.17
CA LYS A 51 -27.93 5.48 14.29
C LYS A 51 -27.32 5.04 15.62
N ILE A 52 -26.89 6.00 16.45
CA ILE A 52 -26.51 5.78 17.86
C ILE A 52 -27.49 6.56 18.75
N GLY A 53 -28.08 5.85 19.72
CA GLY A 53 -29.03 6.38 20.69
C GLY A 53 -28.40 7.35 21.70
N LYS A 54 -29.22 8.26 22.22
CA LYS A 54 -28.86 9.20 23.29
C LYS A 54 -28.84 8.47 24.63
N GLY A 55 -27.72 8.54 25.36
CA GLY A 55 -27.65 8.07 26.75
C GLY A 55 -26.27 8.22 27.41
N HIS A 56 -26.16 9.23 28.27
CA HIS A 56 -25.28 9.43 29.44
C HIS A 56 -23.75 9.29 29.39
N THR A 57 -23.15 10.28 30.06
CA THR A 57 -21.82 10.34 30.71
C THR A 57 -20.62 10.65 29.81
N VAL A 58 -20.03 11.81 30.08
CA VAL A 58 -18.73 12.26 29.55
C VAL A 58 -17.71 11.16 29.75
N SER A 59 -17.28 10.53 28.66
CA SER A 59 -16.12 9.64 28.67
C SER A 59 -14.87 10.46 28.98
N ASN A 60 -14.07 9.92 29.90
CA ASN A 60 -12.83 10.49 30.37
C ASN A 60 -11.93 11.00 29.22
N LEU A 61 -11.53 12.27 29.27
CA LEU A 61 -10.45 12.88 28.47
C LEU A 61 -9.04 12.32 28.79
N TRP A 62 -8.95 11.08 29.30
CA TRP A 62 -7.76 10.49 29.94
C TRP A 62 -7.22 9.25 29.22
N GLY A 63 -7.32 9.18 27.89
CA GLY A 63 -6.69 8.13 27.11
C GLY A 63 -5.96 8.71 25.90
N LEU A 64 -4.68 8.35 25.72
CA LEU A 64 -4.06 8.43 24.40
C LEU A 64 -4.89 7.59 23.42
N PRO A 65 -4.99 7.97 22.13
CA PRO A 65 -5.68 7.17 21.13
C PRO A 65 -5.08 5.75 21.10
N ALA A 66 -5.95 4.74 21.07
CA ALA A 66 -5.58 3.32 21.16
C ALA A 66 -4.65 2.82 20.03
N SER A 67 -4.36 3.63 19.02
CA SER A 67 -3.57 3.28 17.84
C SER A 67 -2.06 3.13 18.06
N HIS A 68 -1.54 3.35 19.29
CA HIS A 68 -0.09 3.37 19.55
C HIS A 68 0.39 2.45 20.69
N HIS A 69 -0.41 1.47 21.11
CA HIS A 69 0.06 0.46 22.07
C HIS A 69 0.95 -0.59 21.37
N MET A 70 2.26 -0.33 21.28
CA MET A 70 3.26 -1.37 20.99
C MET A 70 3.58 -2.13 22.29
N GLY A 71 3.26 -3.42 22.34
CA GLY A 71 3.36 -4.31 23.51
C GLY A 71 4.76 -4.82 23.85
N SER A 72 5.82 -4.04 23.65
CA SER A 72 7.17 -4.41 24.10
C SER A 72 7.99 -3.18 24.54
N PRO A 73 8.71 -3.22 25.67
CA PRO A 73 9.62 -2.15 26.05
C PRO A 73 10.78 -2.11 25.04
N LEU A 74 10.99 -0.96 24.39
CA LEU A 74 12.17 -0.72 23.56
C LEU A 74 13.41 -0.67 24.47
N PRO A 75 14.48 -1.47 24.22
CA PRO A 75 15.70 -1.40 25.01
C PRO A 75 16.42 -0.06 24.73
N LEU A 76 16.67 0.71 25.78
CA LEU A 76 17.45 1.96 25.73
C LEU A 76 18.95 1.65 25.75
N LEU A 77 19.70 2.25 24.83
CA LEU A 77 21.17 2.15 24.76
C LEU A 77 21.83 3.12 25.76
N GLU A 78 23.07 2.81 26.14
CA GLU A 78 23.82 3.57 27.15
C GLU A 78 24.11 5.03 26.73
N GLU A 79 24.23 5.29 25.42
CA GLU A 79 24.31 6.65 24.87
C GLU A 79 23.03 7.48 25.10
N ASP A 80 21.85 6.85 25.13
CA ASP A 80 20.58 7.53 25.43
C ASP A 80 20.51 7.94 26.91
N ARG A 81 21.22 7.23 27.79
CA ARG A 81 21.36 7.57 29.21
C ARG A 81 22.15 8.87 29.38
N THR A 82 23.22 9.03 28.61
CA THR A 82 24.07 10.24 28.66
C THR A 82 23.39 11.50 28.09
N LYS A 83 22.39 11.34 27.22
CA LYS A 83 21.61 12.43 26.62
C LYS A 83 20.41 12.90 27.46
N GLY A 84 20.31 12.46 28.73
CA GLY A 84 19.30 12.95 29.68
C GLY A 84 17.91 12.31 29.57
N ILE A 85 17.75 11.20 28.84
CA ILE A 85 16.44 10.51 28.74
C ILE A 85 16.03 9.87 30.08
N LEU A 86 17.00 9.45 30.89
CA LEU A 86 16.77 9.05 32.28
C LEU A 86 16.28 10.23 33.14
N SER A 87 16.84 11.43 32.95
CA SER A 87 16.39 12.64 33.66
C SER A 87 14.91 12.95 33.38
N LEU A 88 14.40 12.72 32.17
CA LEU A 88 12.97 12.91 31.85
C LEU A 88 12.06 11.85 32.48
N THR A 89 12.57 10.65 32.70
CA THR A 89 11.84 9.53 33.32
C THR A 89 11.83 9.67 34.86
N GLU A 90 12.96 10.10 35.44
CA GLU A 90 13.13 10.42 36.87
C GLU A 90 12.35 11.67 37.29
N LEU A 91 12.22 12.67 36.41
CA LEU A 91 11.37 13.86 36.61
C LEU A 91 9.86 13.56 36.48
N ARG A 92 9.45 12.30 36.29
CA ARG A 92 8.05 11.85 36.07
C ARG A 92 7.34 12.53 34.87
N LEU A 93 8.10 13.02 33.88
CA LEU A 93 7.54 13.58 32.64
C LEU A 93 7.19 12.48 31.62
N ILE A 94 7.70 11.26 31.83
CA ILE A 94 7.34 10.03 31.11
C ILE A 94 6.88 9.00 32.16
N PRO A 95 5.65 8.46 32.10
CA PRO A 95 5.21 7.43 33.05
C PRO A 95 5.98 6.11 32.81
N PRO A 96 6.47 5.42 33.86
CA PRO A 96 7.01 4.07 33.72
C PRO A 96 5.92 3.11 33.23
N ALA A 97 6.24 2.24 32.27
CA ALA A 97 5.29 1.36 31.60
C ALA A 97 4.68 0.24 32.48
N ALA A 98 5.00 0.17 33.77
CA ALA A 98 4.44 -0.82 34.68
C ALA A 98 4.10 -0.20 36.05
N LYS A 99 2.88 -0.49 36.53
CA LYS A 99 2.22 -0.01 37.77
C LYS A 99 1.57 1.38 37.67
N ILE A 100 0.42 1.41 36.98
CA ILE A 100 -0.66 2.35 37.31
C ILE A 100 -1.34 1.82 38.59
N THR A 101 -0.69 1.96 39.74
CA THR A 101 -1.40 2.04 41.02
C THR A 101 -1.58 3.52 41.30
N LEU A 102 -2.77 4.03 41.00
CA LEU A 102 -3.19 5.37 41.36
C LEU A 102 -3.12 5.48 42.89
N GLN A 103 -2.09 6.14 43.43
CA GLN A 103 -2.26 6.77 44.74
C GLN A 103 -3.44 7.72 44.62
N THR A 104 -4.43 7.55 45.49
CA THR A 104 -5.59 8.41 45.60
C THR A 104 -5.12 9.87 45.69
N PRO A 105 -5.70 10.78 44.88
CA PRO A 105 -5.31 12.18 44.95
C PRO A 105 -5.57 12.70 46.38
N PRO A 106 -4.71 13.57 46.94
CA PRO A 106 -4.86 14.11 48.29
C PRO A 106 -6.10 15.03 48.44
N VAL A 107 -6.89 15.21 47.39
CA VAL A 107 -8.11 16.00 47.36
C VAL A 107 -9.25 15.14 46.83
N VAL A 108 -10.14 14.72 47.72
CA VAL A 108 -11.41 14.07 47.38
C VAL A 108 -12.38 15.15 46.89
N SER A 109 -12.83 15.05 45.64
CA SER A 109 -13.85 15.96 45.11
C SER A 109 -15.22 15.60 45.67
N LYS A 110 -15.79 16.45 46.53
CA LYS A 110 -17.20 16.38 46.92
C LYS A 110 -18.01 17.27 45.97
N ALA A 111 -19.02 16.72 45.29
CA ALA A 111 -19.91 17.51 44.45
C ALA A 111 -20.70 18.49 45.32
N ALA A 112 -20.71 19.78 44.95
CA ALA A 112 -21.56 20.78 45.59
C ALA A 112 -22.96 20.73 44.97
N PRO A 113 -24.05 20.68 45.75
CA PRO A 113 -25.40 20.74 45.21
C PRO A 113 -25.63 22.12 44.59
N PHE A 114 -26.05 22.13 43.32
CA PHE A 114 -26.45 23.35 42.61
C PHE A 114 -27.92 23.65 42.87
N HIS A 115 -28.29 24.94 42.96
CA HIS A 115 -29.69 25.37 42.95
C HIS A 115 -30.32 25.11 41.56
N GLU A 116 -31.46 24.44 41.54
CA GLU A 116 -32.24 24.20 40.32
C GLU A 116 -32.88 25.51 39.82
N PHE A 117 -32.61 25.87 38.57
CA PHE A 117 -33.34 26.92 37.86
C PHE A 117 -34.51 26.29 37.10
N HIS A 118 -35.73 26.80 37.28
CA HIS A 118 -36.91 26.36 36.53
C HIS A 118 -36.76 26.63 35.03
N LYS A 119 -36.77 25.56 34.22
CA LYS A 119 -36.87 25.62 32.75
C LYS A 119 -38.30 25.95 32.34
N GLN A 120 -38.47 27.00 31.53
CA GLN A 120 -39.74 27.24 30.82
C GLN A 120 -39.92 26.22 29.68
N HIS A 121 -41.07 25.53 29.70
CA HIS A 121 -41.51 24.58 28.67
C HIS A 121 -41.87 25.28 27.35
N LYS A 122 -41.50 24.69 26.20
CA LYS A 122 -42.17 24.93 24.91
C LYS A 122 -42.66 23.59 24.33
N LYS A 123 -43.93 23.60 23.92
CA LYS A 123 -44.75 22.48 23.44
C LYS A 123 -44.26 21.91 22.10
N SER A 124 -44.56 20.62 21.91
CA SER A 124 -44.42 19.81 20.69
C SER A 124 -45.39 20.24 19.57
N ALA A 125 -44.94 20.15 18.32
CA ALA A 125 -45.79 20.13 17.13
C ALA A 125 -45.22 19.16 16.08
N GLU A 126 -46.13 18.39 15.47
CA GLU A 126 -45.93 17.33 14.48
C GLU A 126 -45.58 17.82 13.07
N ALA A 127 -45.17 16.86 12.23
CA ALA A 127 -44.61 17.02 10.89
C ALA A 127 -45.64 17.30 9.79
N ILE A 128 -45.30 18.16 8.82
CA ILE A 128 -45.88 18.18 7.46
C ILE A 128 -44.77 18.48 6.43
N TYR A 129 -44.79 17.70 5.35
CA TYR A 129 -43.93 17.74 4.15
C TYR A 129 -44.06 19.05 3.34
N GLY A 130 -42.97 19.51 2.71
CA GLY A 130 -43.04 20.56 1.67
C GLY A 130 -41.69 20.96 1.06
N LYS A 131 -41.62 20.97 -0.28
CA LYS A 131 -40.47 21.33 -1.14
C LYS A 131 -40.14 22.84 -1.17
N TYR A 132 -38.92 23.13 -1.63
CA TYR A 132 -38.43 24.30 -2.39
C TYR A 132 -37.58 25.41 -1.71
N SER A 133 -36.44 25.64 -2.41
CA SER A 133 -35.81 26.89 -2.86
C SER A 133 -35.08 27.85 -1.91
N SER A 134 -33.79 28.00 -2.24
CA SER A 134 -32.94 29.21 -2.30
C SER A 134 -33.38 30.52 -1.63
N SER A 135 -32.47 31.12 -0.86
CA SER A 135 -31.89 32.44 -1.20
C SER A 135 -30.72 32.82 -0.29
N LYS A 136 -29.75 33.50 -0.91
CA LYS A 136 -28.52 34.12 -0.39
C LYS A 136 -28.78 35.13 0.75
N GLY A 137 -27.76 35.44 1.55
CA GLY A 137 -27.76 36.65 2.38
C GLY A 137 -26.61 36.81 3.38
N ASN A 138 -25.43 37.15 2.88
CA ASN A 138 -24.42 38.11 3.39
C ASN A 138 -23.99 38.17 4.88
N ILE A 139 -22.67 38.09 5.02
CA ILE A 139 -21.81 38.46 6.15
C ILE A 139 -21.60 39.98 6.18
N ALA A 140 -21.56 40.62 7.37
CA ALA A 140 -20.60 41.66 7.81
C ALA A 140 -20.92 42.07 9.29
N PRO A 141 -20.06 42.82 10.03
CA PRO A 141 -19.03 42.27 10.90
C PRO A 141 -19.03 42.84 12.35
N LEU A 142 -18.07 42.39 13.17
CA LEU A 142 -17.75 42.88 14.52
C LEU A 142 -17.43 44.39 14.60
N PRO A 143 -17.56 45.01 15.79
CA PRO A 143 -16.75 46.16 16.15
C PRO A 143 -15.82 45.89 17.34
N SER A 144 -14.66 46.53 17.25
CA SER A 144 -13.59 46.68 18.24
C SER A 144 -13.78 47.90 19.15
N SER A 145 -13.10 47.84 20.30
CA SER A 145 -12.78 48.84 21.33
C SER A 145 -12.79 50.34 20.98
N SER A 146 -13.34 51.19 21.88
CA SER A 146 -12.57 52.22 22.65
C SER A 146 -13.47 53.18 23.47
N SER A 147 -12.94 53.54 24.65
CA SER A 147 -13.07 54.75 25.51
C SER A 147 -14.31 55.67 25.55
N MET A 148 -14.74 55.91 26.80
CA MET A 148 -15.18 57.18 27.47
C MET A 148 -15.79 58.32 26.65
N VAL A 149 -16.99 58.81 27.06
CA VAL A 149 -17.28 60.20 27.50
C VAL A 149 -18.61 60.22 28.29
N SER A 150 -18.63 61.03 29.35
CA SER A 150 -19.73 61.36 30.26
C SER A 150 -20.53 62.59 29.80
N ALA A 151 -21.82 62.67 30.17
CA ALA A 151 -22.58 63.94 30.17
C ALA A 151 -23.36 64.12 31.49
N ARG A 152 -23.24 65.34 32.02
CA ARG A 152 -23.60 65.88 33.34
C ARG A 152 -25.11 66.15 33.56
N LYS A 153 -25.53 66.20 34.84
CA LYS A 153 -26.04 67.38 35.61
C LYS A 153 -26.76 66.92 36.90
N SER A 154 -26.14 67.06 38.08
CA SER A 154 -26.26 68.13 39.10
C SER A 154 -27.53 68.10 39.97
N LYS A 155 -27.32 67.90 41.29
CA LYS A 155 -28.27 67.95 42.41
C LYS A 155 -28.82 69.37 42.67
N PRO A 156 -29.91 69.48 43.46
CA PRO A 156 -29.90 70.39 44.61
C PRO A 156 -30.30 69.68 45.90
N ALA A 157 -30.03 70.35 47.02
CA ALA A 157 -30.10 69.81 48.37
C ALA A 157 -30.76 70.83 49.32
N TRP A 158 -31.06 70.38 50.54
CA TRP A 158 -31.43 71.13 51.77
C TRP A 158 -32.89 71.64 51.82
N THR A 159 -33.65 71.65 52.94
CA THR A 159 -33.35 71.53 54.39
C THR A 159 -34.63 71.19 55.18
N TYR A 160 -34.47 70.69 56.42
CA TYR A 160 -35.53 70.42 57.42
C TYR A 160 -36.24 71.68 57.96
N PRO A 161 -37.44 71.53 58.57
CA PRO A 161 -37.55 71.79 60.01
C PRO A 161 -38.43 70.78 60.79
N ALA A 162 -38.30 70.84 62.13
CA ALA A 162 -38.90 69.99 63.14
C ALA A 162 -40.17 70.59 63.79
N GLN A 163 -41.05 69.76 64.37
CA GLN A 163 -41.97 70.01 65.51
C GLN A 163 -42.63 68.66 65.90
N GLN A 164 -42.33 68.08 67.08
CA GLN A 164 -43.15 68.01 68.32
C GLN A 164 -44.62 67.54 68.09
N LEU A 165 -45.02 66.32 68.47
CA LEU A 165 -45.34 65.73 69.81
C LEU A 165 -46.86 65.72 70.00
N GLU A 166 -47.49 64.54 70.08
CA GLU A 166 -48.42 64.16 71.16
C GLU A 166 -48.99 62.74 70.98
N SER A 167 -49.14 62.11 72.13
CA SER A 167 -49.68 60.79 72.43
C SER A 167 -51.18 60.87 72.67
N ASP A 168 -51.92 59.80 72.38
CA ASP A 168 -53.16 59.52 73.11
C ASP A 168 -53.30 58.03 73.46
N LEU A 169 -53.51 57.83 74.76
CA LEU A 169 -53.87 56.60 75.46
C LEU A 169 -55.36 56.29 75.25
N GLN A 170 -55.70 55.01 75.08
CA GLN A 170 -56.94 54.46 75.63
C GLN A 170 -56.81 52.93 75.87
N ILE A 171 -56.92 52.56 77.15
CA ILE A 171 -57.23 51.24 77.75
C ILE A 171 -58.46 51.57 78.64
N PRO A 172 -59.55 50.77 78.75
CA PRO A 172 -59.58 49.44 79.40
C PRO A 172 -60.64 48.47 78.81
N SER A 173 -60.83 47.20 79.20
CA SER A 173 -60.74 46.58 80.52
C SER A 173 -60.59 45.05 80.44
N GLN A 174 -59.94 44.51 81.46
CA GLN A 174 -59.72 43.09 81.76
C GLN A 174 -61.02 42.33 82.11
N THR A 175 -61.03 41.02 81.79
CA THR A 175 -61.15 39.95 82.80
C THR A 175 -60.58 38.62 82.27
N GLN A 176 -59.83 37.94 83.14
CA GLN A 176 -59.01 36.71 83.01
C GLN A 176 -59.87 35.46 82.69
N ASP A 177 -59.38 34.30 82.20
CA ASP A 177 -58.09 33.63 82.39
C ASP A 177 -57.87 32.48 81.34
N LEU A 178 -56.61 32.01 81.24
CA LEU A 178 -56.10 30.72 80.68
C LEU A 178 -55.96 30.47 79.15
N CYS A 179 -54.72 30.64 78.64
CA CYS A 179 -53.92 29.56 78.01
C CYS A 179 -52.49 30.06 77.68
N PHE A 180 -51.46 29.41 78.23
CA PHE A 180 -50.05 29.72 77.99
C PHE A 180 -49.56 29.12 76.65
N ASP A 181 -49.57 29.97 75.62
CA ASP A 181 -48.72 29.87 74.43
C ASP A 181 -47.85 31.13 74.36
N CYS A 182 -46.80 31.20 75.18
CA CYS A 182 -45.82 32.28 75.08
C CYS A 182 -44.86 31.99 73.93
N ASP A 183 -45.11 32.53 72.75
CA ASP A 183 -44.12 32.58 71.66
C ASP A 183 -43.18 33.78 71.86
N ILE A 184 -41.88 33.61 71.62
CA ILE A 184 -40.92 34.72 71.65
C ILE A 184 -40.68 35.21 70.23
N ALA A 185 -40.98 36.48 69.97
CA ALA A 185 -40.62 37.13 68.72
C ALA A 185 -39.19 37.67 68.77
N VAL A 186 -38.37 37.26 67.79
CA VAL A 186 -37.00 37.72 67.58
C VAL A 186 -37.01 38.71 66.42
N TYR A 187 -36.84 39.98 66.72
CA TYR A 187 -36.80 41.04 65.73
C TYR A 187 -35.35 41.34 65.37
N HIS A 188 -35.03 41.36 64.07
CA HIS A 188 -33.69 41.62 63.55
C HIS A 188 -32.56 40.78 64.20
N GLY A 189 -32.89 39.54 64.57
CA GLY A 189 -31.96 38.60 65.22
C GLY A 189 -31.67 38.90 66.71
N THR A 190 -32.34 39.88 67.32
CA THR A 190 -32.26 40.18 68.76
C THR A 190 -33.55 39.83 69.47
N ILE A 191 -33.44 39.19 70.64
CA ILE A 191 -34.55 38.85 71.52
C ILE A 191 -34.70 39.97 72.55
N ASP A 192 -35.90 40.53 72.66
CA ASP A 192 -36.20 41.50 73.71
C ASP A 192 -36.44 40.78 75.04
N GLN A 193 -35.48 40.93 75.96
CA GLN A 193 -35.50 40.27 77.26
C GLN A 193 -36.49 40.92 78.25
N LYS A 194 -37.05 42.09 77.92
CA LYS A 194 -37.98 42.85 78.80
C LYS A 194 -39.45 42.57 78.50
N THR A 195 -39.75 41.83 77.43
CA THR A 195 -41.12 41.51 77.05
C THR A 195 -41.78 40.61 78.12
N PRO A 196 -43.05 40.84 78.51
CA PRO A 196 -43.73 40.05 79.55
C PRO A 196 -43.70 38.54 79.28
N GLY A 197 -43.82 38.13 78.02
CA GLY A 197 -43.75 36.71 77.62
C GLY A 197 -42.37 36.06 77.81
N PHE A 198 -41.28 36.82 77.65
CA PHE A 198 -39.92 36.33 77.91
C PHE A 198 -39.66 36.19 79.42
N LEU A 199 -40.13 37.15 80.22
CA LEU A 199 -40.01 37.12 81.68
C LEU A 199 -40.85 35.99 82.30
N ALA A 200 -42.05 35.76 81.79
CA ALA A 200 -42.90 34.63 82.18
C ALA A 200 -42.27 33.28 81.82
N PHE A 201 -41.68 33.17 80.62
CA PHE A 201 -40.93 31.97 80.20
C PHE A 201 -39.70 31.71 81.08
N LYS A 202 -38.97 32.77 81.46
CA LYS A 202 -37.82 32.71 82.38
C LYS A 202 -38.20 32.25 83.79
N GLN A 203 -39.34 32.70 84.31
CA GLN A 203 -39.81 32.28 85.63
C GLN A 203 -40.28 30.82 85.64
N HIS A 204 -40.91 30.34 84.55
CA HIS A 204 -41.43 28.98 84.45
C HIS A 204 -40.35 27.91 84.25
N TYR A 205 -39.26 28.21 83.52
CA TYR A 205 -38.16 27.27 83.24
C TYR A 205 -36.86 27.62 83.97
N CYS A 206 -36.94 28.09 85.22
CA CYS A 206 -35.80 28.61 85.98
C CYS A 206 -34.67 27.58 86.21
N LEU A 207 -34.99 26.29 86.27
CA LEU A 207 -34.02 25.20 86.51
C LEU A 207 -33.18 24.85 85.26
N SER A 208 -33.75 24.95 84.05
CA SER A 208 -33.07 24.66 82.77
C SER A 208 -32.64 25.91 82.00
N TRP A 209 -32.76 27.08 82.63
CA TRP A 209 -32.57 28.38 81.98
C TRP A 209 -31.19 28.58 81.35
N LYS A 210 -30.12 28.01 81.92
CA LYS A 210 -28.75 28.16 81.39
C LYS A 210 -28.58 27.55 80.00
N SER A 211 -29.09 26.34 79.77
CA SER A 211 -29.03 25.67 78.46
C SER A 211 -29.91 26.40 77.42
N ILE A 212 -31.08 26.87 77.86
CA ILE A 212 -31.99 27.66 77.03
C ILE A 212 -31.33 28.97 76.59
N VAL A 213 -30.66 29.69 77.49
CA VAL A 213 -29.94 30.93 77.13
C VAL A 213 -28.81 30.67 76.14
N PHE A 214 -28.00 29.62 76.34
CA PHE A 214 -26.91 29.26 75.42
C PHE A 214 -27.42 28.95 74.00
N PHE A 215 -28.54 28.23 73.89
CA PHE A 215 -29.18 27.94 72.60
C PHE A 215 -29.77 29.22 71.96
N LEU A 216 -30.39 30.09 72.77
CA LEU A 216 -30.91 31.37 72.30
C LEU A 216 -29.78 32.30 71.82
N GLU A 217 -28.61 32.32 72.45
CA GLU A 217 -27.44 33.08 71.99
C GLU A 217 -26.93 32.61 70.63
N HIS A 218 -26.87 31.30 70.39
CA HIS A 218 -26.51 30.73 69.08
C HIS A 218 -27.58 31.00 68.02
N THR A 219 -28.84 30.96 68.42
CA THR A 219 -29.98 31.31 67.57
C THR A 219 -29.91 32.79 67.17
N GLU A 220 -29.71 33.69 68.12
CA GLU A 220 -29.49 35.11 67.84
C GLU A 220 -28.29 35.33 66.93
N LYS A 221 -27.16 34.66 67.19
CA LYS A 221 -25.96 34.78 66.37
C LYS A 221 -26.22 34.36 64.91
N LEU A 222 -26.89 33.22 64.70
CA LEU A 222 -27.24 32.75 63.36
C LEU A 222 -28.21 33.72 62.66
N LEU A 223 -29.25 34.18 63.37
CA LEU A 223 -30.23 35.11 62.81
C LEU A 223 -29.63 36.49 62.50
N LYS A 224 -28.71 36.99 63.34
CA LYS A 224 -27.91 38.21 63.11
C LYS A 224 -26.95 38.04 61.94
N ASP A 225 -26.22 36.93 61.85
CA ASP A 225 -25.28 36.61 60.77
C ASP A 225 -25.93 36.58 59.39
N TYR A 226 -27.22 36.24 59.33
CA TYR A 226 -28.02 36.19 58.10
C TYR A 226 -29.05 37.32 57.97
N ALA A 227 -29.03 38.33 58.86
CA ALA A 227 -29.95 39.47 58.86
C ALA A 227 -31.43 39.04 58.71
N VAL A 228 -31.88 38.10 59.54
CA VAL A 228 -33.28 37.65 59.56
C VAL A 228 -34.15 38.71 60.26
N PRO A 229 -35.16 39.29 59.58
CA PRO A 229 -35.91 40.42 60.13
C PRO A 229 -36.90 40.03 61.24
N LEU A 230 -37.50 38.84 61.14
CA LEU A 230 -38.44 38.32 62.13
C LEU A 230 -38.37 36.79 62.18
N ALA A 231 -38.12 36.23 63.36
CA ALA A 231 -38.28 34.82 63.65
C ALA A 231 -39.13 34.67 64.91
N THR A 232 -40.05 33.71 64.92
CA THR A 232 -40.88 33.42 66.10
C THR A 232 -40.45 32.08 66.67
N ILE A 233 -39.97 32.07 67.90
CA ILE A 233 -39.46 30.88 68.59
C ILE A 233 -40.60 30.27 69.40
N ASN A 234 -40.82 28.96 69.21
CA ASN A 234 -41.78 28.21 70.01
C ASN A 234 -41.10 27.80 71.33
N CYS A 235 -41.54 28.38 72.43
CA CYS A 235 -40.92 28.20 73.75
C CYS A 235 -41.07 26.79 74.32
N LYS A 236 -42.15 26.06 74.02
CA LYS A 236 -42.34 24.67 74.46
C LYS A 236 -41.33 23.75 73.78
N LYS A 237 -41.21 23.86 72.45
CA LYS A 237 -40.21 23.11 71.66
C LYS A 237 -38.77 23.51 72.00
N LEU A 238 -38.54 24.80 72.29
CA LEU A 238 -37.23 25.27 72.72
C LEU A 238 -36.82 24.62 74.03
N ALA A 239 -37.73 24.55 75.01
CA ALA A 239 -37.45 23.94 76.30
C ALA A 239 -37.21 22.42 76.16
N GLU A 240 -37.97 21.72 75.31
CA GLU A 240 -37.75 20.30 74.98
C GLU A 240 -36.36 20.09 74.36
N VAL A 241 -36.07 20.78 73.25
CA VAL A 241 -34.81 20.63 72.50
C VAL A 241 -33.62 21.06 73.36
N ALA A 242 -33.72 22.16 74.12
CA ALA A 242 -32.64 22.63 74.98
C ALA A 242 -32.42 21.76 76.25
N SER A 243 -33.38 20.92 76.64
CA SER A 243 -33.21 19.96 77.74
C SER A 243 -32.36 18.76 77.34
N ASP A 244 -32.29 18.45 76.04
CA ASP A 244 -31.47 17.36 75.48
C ASP A 244 -30.00 17.78 75.23
N PHE A 245 -29.66 19.08 75.33
CA PHE A 245 -28.29 19.59 75.13
C PHE A 245 -27.50 19.63 76.44
N GLU A 246 -26.41 18.87 76.51
CA GLU A 246 -25.32 19.11 77.46
C GLU A 246 -24.60 20.43 77.07
N LEU A 247 -24.20 21.24 78.06
CA LEU A 247 -23.68 22.63 77.91
C LEU A 247 -22.45 22.83 76.97
N ASN A 248 -21.96 21.80 76.27
CA ASN A 248 -20.75 21.83 75.43
C ASN A 248 -20.97 21.53 73.93
N GLU A 249 -22.19 21.24 73.47
CA GLU A 249 -22.47 21.07 72.02
C GLU A 249 -23.18 22.30 71.42
N ASN A 250 -22.58 22.89 70.38
CA ASN A 250 -23.19 24.03 69.68
C ASN A 250 -24.34 23.54 68.80
N PRO A 251 -25.53 24.17 68.87
CA PRO A 251 -26.67 23.73 68.07
C PRO A 251 -26.40 23.92 66.58
N THR A 252 -26.73 22.91 65.76
CA THR A 252 -26.55 23.00 64.31
C THR A 252 -27.61 23.90 63.67
N LYS A 253 -27.40 24.28 62.40
CA LYS A 253 -28.37 25.10 61.65
C LYS A 253 -29.75 24.42 61.56
N SER A 254 -29.80 23.09 61.46
CA SER A 254 -31.05 22.33 61.46
C SER A 254 -31.75 22.34 62.83
N ASP A 255 -30.98 22.28 63.91
CA ASP A 255 -31.53 22.27 65.28
C ASP A 255 -32.14 23.63 65.62
N ILE A 256 -31.49 24.73 65.22
CA ILE A 256 -32.04 26.08 65.39
C ILE A 256 -33.31 26.28 64.56
N LEU A 257 -33.37 25.74 63.35
CA LEU A 257 -34.54 25.85 62.49
C LEU A 257 -35.76 25.07 63.02
N SER A 258 -35.56 23.95 63.73
CA SER A 258 -36.66 23.10 64.22
C SER A 258 -37.50 23.77 65.32
N VAL A 259 -36.91 24.73 66.04
CA VAL A 259 -37.54 25.47 67.14
C VAL A 259 -38.29 26.72 66.65
N ILE A 260 -38.06 27.15 65.41
CA ILE A 260 -38.67 28.35 64.83
C ILE A 260 -40.05 28.02 64.26
N LYS A 261 -41.10 28.65 64.77
CA LYS A 261 -42.50 28.45 64.34
C LYS A 261 -42.72 28.86 62.87
N ASN A 262 -42.06 29.92 62.41
CA ASN A 262 -42.04 30.35 61.01
C ASN A 262 -40.82 29.80 60.22
N GLN A 263 -40.45 28.54 60.46
CA GLN A 263 -39.27 27.87 59.89
C GLN A 263 -39.14 28.05 58.37
N SER A 264 -40.21 27.81 57.62
CA SER A 264 -40.16 27.84 56.15
C SER A 264 -39.79 29.22 55.59
N THR A 265 -40.15 30.30 56.29
CA THR A 265 -39.82 31.68 55.92
C THR A 265 -38.36 31.99 56.26
N VAL A 266 -37.91 31.61 57.46
CA VAL A 266 -36.54 31.83 57.91
C VAL A 266 -35.54 31.01 57.09
N GLU A 267 -35.86 29.75 56.81
CA GLU A 267 -35.02 28.87 55.99
C GLU A 267 -34.85 29.38 54.55
N LYS A 268 -35.92 29.92 53.93
CA LYS A 268 -35.84 30.60 52.64
C LYS A 268 -34.86 31.78 52.66
N ILE A 269 -34.81 32.52 53.77
CA ILE A 269 -33.87 33.63 53.95
C ILE A 269 -32.44 33.09 54.11
N LEU A 270 -32.23 32.12 55.02
CA LEU A 270 -30.90 31.54 55.26
C LEU A 270 -30.29 30.87 54.03
N ASN A 271 -31.11 30.29 53.15
CA ASN A 271 -30.67 29.61 51.95
C ASN A 271 -30.59 30.55 50.73
N ARG A 272 -30.97 31.82 50.87
CA ARG A 272 -30.88 32.80 49.78
C ARG A 272 -29.41 33.17 49.54
N PRO A 273 -28.88 33.00 48.31
CA PRO A 273 -27.51 33.38 47.98
C PRO A 273 -27.23 34.84 48.31
N GLY A 274 -26.10 35.10 48.96
CA GLY A 274 -25.69 36.44 49.36
C GLY A 274 -26.30 36.95 50.67
N GLN A 275 -27.26 36.24 51.27
CA GLN A 275 -27.90 36.67 52.50
C GLN A 275 -26.93 36.72 53.70
N ARG A 276 -25.99 35.76 53.80
CA ARG A 276 -24.94 35.75 54.83
C ARG A 276 -24.10 37.04 54.86
N TYR A 277 -23.97 37.73 53.74
CA TYR A 277 -23.16 38.94 53.63
C TYR A 277 -23.91 40.21 54.05
N LYS A 278 -25.23 40.11 54.30
CA LYS A 278 -26.05 41.23 54.79
C LYS A 278 -26.13 41.30 56.31
N GLY A 279 -25.80 40.21 57.00
CA GLY A 279 -25.80 40.15 58.45
C GLY A 279 -24.49 40.58 59.09
N GLN A 280 -24.37 40.29 60.38
CA GLN A 280 -23.21 40.68 61.18
C GLN A 280 -21.91 40.05 60.63
N GLY A 281 -20.84 40.85 60.56
CA GLY A 281 -19.57 40.44 59.93
C GLY A 281 -19.65 40.15 58.42
N GLY A 282 -20.76 40.53 57.76
CA GLY A 282 -21.04 40.20 56.37
C GLY A 282 -19.99 40.69 55.37
N THR A 283 -19.42 41.88 55.60
CA THR A 283 -18.35 42.46 54.77
C THR A 283 -17.07 41.62 54.81
N GLU A 284 -16.65 41.15 55.99
CA GLU A 284 -15.45 40.31 56.17
C GLU A 284 -15.65 38.92 55.57
N MET A 285 -16.84 38.33 55.75
CA MET A 285 -17.19 37.05 55.15
C MET A 285 -17.29 37.13 53.63
N ALA A 286 -17.81 38.24 53.09
CA ALA A 286 -17.82 38.51 51.66
C ALA A 286 -16.39 38.68 51.13
N ALA A 287 -15.56 39.49 51.78
CA ALA A 287 -14.16 39.68 51.42
C ALA A 287 -13.39 38.36 51.42
N THR A 288 -13.55 37.54 52.47
CA THR A 288 -12.94 36.21 52.59
C THR A 288 -13.42 35.29 51.47
N LYS A 289 -14.72 35.27 51.16
CA LYS A 289 -15.25 34.45 50.08
C LYS A 289 -14.73 34.88 48.71
N ILE A 290 -14.69 36.19 48.45
CA ILE A 290 -14.16 36.76 47.20
C ILE A 290 -12.69 36.41 47.05
N GLN A 291 -11.87 36.65 48.08
CA GLN A 291 -10.44 36.36 48.06
C GLN A 291 -10.15 34.87 47.89
N THR A 292 -10.85 33.99 48.60
CA THR A 292 -10.68 32.53 48.45
C THR A 292 -11.10 32.05 47.06
N THR A 293 -12.20 32.58 46.52
CA THR A 293 -12.65 32.26 45.16
C THR A 293 -11.65 32.74 44.11
N TRP A 294 -11.10 33.94 44.27
CA TRP A 294 -10.08 34.48 43.36
C TRP A 294 -8.76 33.68 43.41
N ARG A 295 -8.27 33.35 44.61
CA ARG A 295 -7.08 32.49 44.78
C ARG A 295 -7.29 31.12 44.15
N CYS A 296 -8.47 30.53 44.31
CA CYS A 296 -8.84 29.26 43.67
C CYS A 296 -8.88 29.38 42.14
N TYR A 297 -9.46 30.46 41.60
CA TYR A 297 -9.45 30.73 40.16
C TYR A 297 -8.03 30.85 39.59
N GLN A 298 -7.16 31.61 40.26
CA GLN A 298 -5.75 31.76 39.86
C GLN A 298 -5.00 30.41 39.89
N ALA A 299 -5.12 29.66 40.98
CA ALA A 299 -4.52 28.33 41.10
C ALA A 299 -5.04 27.36 40.02
N ARG A 300 -6.35 27.38 39.74
CA ARG A 300 -6.96 26.58 38.67
C ARG A 300 -6.43 26.98 37.30
N LYS A 301 -6.31 28.28 37.00
CA LYS A 301 -5.77 28.76 35.73
C LYS A 301 -4.31 28.31 35.55
N ALA A 302 -3.48 28.45 36.59
CA ALA A 302 -2.10 27.97 36.59
C ALA A 302 -2.02 26.45 36.40
N TYR A 303 -2.87 25.68 37.09
CA TYR A 303 -2.92 24.23 36.96
C TYR A 303 -3.33 23.77 35.55
N VAL A 304 -4.34 24.42 34.95
CA VAL A 304 -4.76 24.12 33.57
C VAL A 304 -3.61 24.40 32.60
N HIS A 305 -2.90 25.52 32.76
CA HIS A 305 -1.74 25.84 31.94
C HIS A 305 -0.60 24.82 32.12
N PHE A 306 -0.26 24.46 33.36
CA PHE A 306 0.72 23.42 33.66
C PHE A 306 0.33 22.07 33.02
N ARG A 307 -0.95 21.68 33.09
CA ARG A 307 -1.46 20.45 32.46
C ARG A 307 -1.33 20.49 30.93
N GLN A 308 -1.62 21.63 30.31
CA GLN A 308 -1.43 21.84 28.87
C GLN A 308 0.05 21.71 28.48
N GLN A 309 0.96 22.32 29.26
CA GLN A 309 2.40 22.22 29.02
C GLN A 309 2.93 20.79 29.22
N GLN A 310 2.48 20.09 30.27
CA GLN A 310 2.81 18.69 30.51
C GLN A 310 2.37 17.80 29.34
N TRP A 311 1.12 17.98 28.88
CA TRP A 311 0.61 17.24 27.73
C TRP A 311 1.41 17.54 26.46
N ALA A 312 1.68 18.82 26.17
CA ALA A 312 2.50 19.23 25.03
C ALA A 312 3.92 18.64 25.11
N SER A 313 4.55 18.65 26.28
CA SER A 313 5.87 18.06 26.49
C SER A 313 5.88 16.55 26.23
N GLY A 314 4.83 15.84 26.64
CA GLY A 314 4.67 14.40 26.38
C GLY A 314 4.51 14.11 24.88
N VAL A 315 3.68 14.89 24.18
CA VAL A 315 3.50 14.76 22.72
C VAL A 315 4.81 15.01 21.97
N ILE A 316 5.55 16.06 22.33
CA ILE A 316 6.85 16.39 21.74
C ILE A 316 7.86 15.27 22.02
N ALA A 317 7.97 14.83 23.27
CA ALA A 317 8.92 13.79 23.68
C ALA A 317 8.65 12.46 22.97
N ILE A 318 7.39 12.00 22.89
CA ILE A 318 7.01 10.77 22.19
C ILE A 318 7.33 10.88 20.70
N SER A 319 6.99 12.01 20.07
CA SER A 319 7.27 12.24 18.65
C SER A 319 8.78 12.22 18.36
N TRP A 320 9.58 12.84 19.24
CA TRP A 320 11.04 12.83 19.15
C TRP A 320 11.63 11.42 19.34
N LEU A 321 11.15 10.67 20.33
CA LEU A 321 11.60 9.28 20.57
C LEU A 321 11.28 8.37 19.38
N LEU A 322 10.09 8.50 18.79
CA LEU A 322 9.70 7.77 17.59
C LEU A 322 10.56 8.15 16.39
N HIS A 323 10.85 9.44 16.22
CA HIS A 323 11.75 9.93 15.17
C HIS A 323 13.16 9.34 15.32
N ASN A 324 13.74 9.40 16.53
CA ASN A 324 15.06 8.84 16.80
C ASN A 324 15.10 7.33 16.62
N HIS A 325 14.06 6.62 17.08
CA HIS A 325 13.94 5.18 16.85
C HIS A 325 13.89 4.86 15.35
N MET A 326 13.06 5.58 14.58
CA MET A 326 12.96 5.40 13.14
C MET A 326 14.29 5.71 12.43
N ALA A 327 14.99 6.78 12.83
CA ALA A 327 16.31 7.13 12.30
C ALA A 327 17.33 6.01 12.56
N ARG A 328 17.35 5.44 13.78
CA ARG A 328 18.20 4.29 14.14
C ARG A 328 17.88 3.06 13.30
N VAL A 329 16.60 2.67 13.21
CA VAL A 329 16.18 1.52 12.39
C VAL A 329 16.58 1.72 10.93
N LYS A 330 16.39 2.92 10.37
CA LYS A 330 16.83 3.24 9.00
C LYS A 330 18.34 3.09 8.83
N LYS A 331 19.13 3.56 9.80
CA LYS A 331 20.60 3.41 9.80
C LYS A 331 21.01 1.93 9.84
N THR A 332 20.48 1.16 10.79
CA THR A 332 20.75 -0.29 10.90
C THR A 332 20.34 -1.06 9.65
N LEU A 333 19.19 -0.72 9.04
CA LEU A 333 18.75 -1.34 7.78
C LEU A 333 19.69 -1.00 6.61
N LYS A 334 20.19 0.24 6.55
CA LYS A 334 21.16 0.66 5.52
C LYS A 334 22.47 -0.12 5.66
N GLU A 335 22.99 -0.23 6.88
CA GLU A 335 24.20 -1.01 7.19
C GLU A 335 24.01 -2.50 6.89
N SER A 336 22.85 -3.07 7.24
CA SER A 336 22.55 -4.48 6.92
C SER A 336 22.48 -4.73 5.42
N ARG A 337 21.83 -3.83 4.66
CA ARG A 337 21.75 -3.94 3.18
C ARG A 337 23.12 -3.82 2.53
N GLN A 338 23.95 -2.90 3.01
CA GLN A 338 25.32 -2.76 2.55
C GLN A 338 26.12 -4.05 2.78
N ARG A 339 26.01 -4.64 3.97
CA ARG A 339 26.64 -5.93 4.28
C ARG A 339 26.15 -7.07 3.39
N HIS A 340 24.84 -7.16 3.13
CA HIS A 340 24.27 -8.17 2.22
C HIS A 340 24.84 -8.03 0.80
N LEU A 341 25.03 -6.80 0.33
CA LEU A 341 25.61 -6.51 -0.98
C LEU A 341 27.10 -6.87 -1.06
N GLU A 342 27.89 -6.53 -0.03
CA GLU A 342 29.30 -6.91 0.07
C GLU A 342 29.47 -8.44 0.08
N ASN A 343 28.68 -9.12 0.91
CA ASN A 343 28.65 -10.58 0.99
C ASN A 343 28.24 -11.22 -0.35
N PHE A 344 27.29 -10.62 -1.06
CA PHE A 344 26.91 -11.06 -2.41
C PHE A 344 28.12 -11.01 -3.35
N TYR A 345 28.87 -9.92 -3.40
CA TYR A 345 30.05 -9.83 -4.28
C TYR A 345 31.13 -10.86 -3.91
N ILE A 346 31.35 -11.10 -2.62
CA ILE A 346 32.31 -12.12 -2.15
C ILE A 346 31.88 -13.51 -2.63
N ARG A 347 30.60 -13.88 -2.42
CA ARG A 347 30.08 -15.18 -2.84
C ARG A 347 30.00 -15.32 -4.36
N ALA A 348 29.70 -14.26 -5.09
CA ALA A 348 29.69 -14.26 -6.56
C ALA A 348 31.09 -14.52 -7.12
N LYS A 349 32.14 -13.90 -6.56
CA LYS A 349 33.54 -14.19 -6.92
C LYS A 349 33.92 -15.65 -6.63
N HIS A 350 33.51 -16.17 -5.48
CA HIS A 350 33.74 -17.58 -5.13
C HIS A 350 33.01 -18.53 -6.09
N LEU A 351 31.76 -18.22 -6.46
CA LEU A 351 30.98 -18.99 -7.43
C LEU A 351 31.67 -19.00 -8.80
N ALA A 352 32.13 -17.84 -9.27
CA ALA A 352 32.85 -17.71 -10.54
C ALA A 352 34.14 -18.54 -10.57
N ALA A 353 34.97 -18.43 -9.52
CA ALA A 353 36.24 -19.17 -9.41
C ALA A 353 36.05 -20.69 -9.40
N ASN A 354 34.95 -21.17 -8.80
CA ASN A 354 34.67 -22.60 -8.64
C ASN A 354 33.63 -23.15 -9.64
N TRP A 355 33.15 -22.33 -10.59
CA TRP A 355 32.01 -22.67 -11.43
C TRP A 355 32.21 -23.96 -12.22
N ASN A 356 33.38 -24.15 -12.82
CA ASN A 356 33.68 -25.34 -13.61
C ASN A 356 33.59 -26.62 -12.77
N ARG A 357 34.07 -26.58 -11.52
CA ARG A 357 33.97 -27.69 -10.56
C ARG A 357 32.51 -27.93 -10.18
N ILE A 358 31.83 -26.88 -9.71
CA ILE A 358 30.45 -26.94 -9.21
C ILE A 358 29.50 -27.47 -10.30
N ARG A 359 29.65 -27.00 -11.55
CA ARG A 359 28.79 -27.41 -12.67
C ARG A 359 28.90 -28.91 -12.98
N THR A 360 30.06 -29.53 -12.73
CA THR A 360 30.28 -30.96 -12.99
C THR A 360 30.04 -31.85 -11.77
N SER A 361 29.98 -31.28 -10.56
CA SER A 361 29.75 -32.02 -9.33
C SER A 361 28.26 -32.07 -8.97
N ARG A 362 27.94 -32.96 -8.02
CA ARG A 362 26.62 -32.99 -7.40
C ARG A 362 26.35 -31.68 -6.68
N ARG A 363 25.19 -31.06 -6.95
CA ARG A 363 24.82 -29.74 -6.43
C ARG A 363 23.33 -29.59 -6.22
N THR A 364 22.93 -28.62 -5.41
CA THR A 364 21.52 -28.28 -5.19
C THR A 364 21.19 -26.90 -5.74
N ILE A 365 20.19 -26.82 -6.60
CA ILE A 365 19.68 -25.55 -7.14
C ILE A 365 18.44 -25.15 -6.35
N ILE A 366 18.47 -23.95 -5.77
CA ILE A 366 17.33 -23.38 -5.04
C ILE A 366 16.64 -22.37 -5.95
N HIS A 367 15.49 -22.74 -6.51
CA HIS A 367 14.69 -21.80 -7.30
C HIS A 367 13.78 -20.98 -6.41
N ILE A 368 13.91 -19.66 -6.52
CA ILE A 368 13.04 -18.69 -5.88
C ILE A 368 12.43 -17.84 -7.00
N PRO A 369 11.27 -18.23 -7.56
CA PRO A 369 10.59 -17.49 -8.63
C PRO A 369 9.90 -16.22 -8.08
N SER A 370 10.68 -15.38 -7.40
CA SER A 370 10.23 -14.14 -6.78
C SER A 370 9.98 -13.07 -7.85
N LEU A 371 8.85 -12.38 -7.77
CA LEU A 371 8.60 -11.18 -8.55
C LEU A 371 8.99 -9.95 -7.72
N GLY A 372 10.29 -9.67 -7.71
CA GLY A 372 10.96 -8.62 -6.95
C GLY A 372 10.68 -7.16 -7.33
N TYR A 373 9.59 -6.86 -8.03
CA TYR A 373 9.27 -5.50 -8.48
C TYR A 373 9.06 -4.51 -7.31
N SER A 374 9.05 -3.21 -7.63
CA SER A 374 8.71 -2.16 -6.67
C SER A 374 7.33 -2.41 -6.04
N GLN A 375 7.10 -1.90 -4.82
CA GLN A 375 5.83 -2.09 -4.13
C GLN A 375 4.65 -1.55 -4.95
N CYS A 376 4.83 -0.39 -5.60
CA CYS A 376 3.81 0.22 -6.44
C CYS A 376 3.35 -0.73 -7.56
N ILE A 377 4.28 -1.41 -8.24
CA ILE A 377 3.95 -2.35 -9.32
C ILE A 377 3.23 -3.58 -8.74
N ARG A 378 3.76 -4.15 -7.65
CA ARG A 378 3.22 -5.37 -7.03
C ARG A 378 1.80 -5.20 -6.51
N GLU A 379 1.43 -4.01 -6.06
CA GLU A 379 0.05 -3.70 -5.63
C GLU A 379 -0.97 -3.77 -6.78
N HIS A 380 -0.52 -3.63 -8.03
CA HIS A 380 -1.37 -3.69 -9.22
C HIS A 380 -1.31 -5.06 -9.94
N ILE A 381 -0.51 -6.02 -9.45
CA ILE A 381 -0.45 -7.37 -10.02
C ILE A 381 -1.54 -8.23 -9.38
N PRO A 382 -2.61 -8.60 -10.12
CA PRO A 382 -3.66 -9.45 -9.59
C PRO A 382 -3.13 -10.86 -9.34
N GLY A 383 -3.43 -11.42 -8.17
CA GLY A 383 -2.99 -12.77 -7.82
C GLY A 383 -1.46 -12.95 -7.86
N LEU A 384 -0.71 -12.01 -7.26
CA LEU A 384 0.76 -12.01 -7.26
C LEU A 384 1.38 -13.38 -6.91
N ALA A 385 0.81 -14.09 -5.91
CA ALA A 385 1.27 -15.43 -5.53
C ALA A 385 1.15 -16.44 -6.68
N LEU A 386 0.04 -16.42 -7.43
CA LEU A 386 -0.13 -17.24 -8.62
C LEU A 386 0.88 -16.86 -9.70
N GLN A 387 1.11 -15.56 -9.93
CA GLN A 387 2.08 -15.12 -10.94
C GLN A 387 3.50 -15.62 -10.64
N GLN A 388 3.91 -15.56 -9.37
CA GLN A 388 5.18 -16.11 -8.91
C GLN A 388 5.28 -17.64 -9.08
N ASN A 389 4.17 -18.35 -9.26
CA ASN A 389 4.14 -19.81 -9.38
C ASN A 389 4.00 -20.33 -10.82
N MET A 390 3.98 -19.46 -11.84
CA MET A 390 3.77 -19.90 -13.23
C MET A 390 5.00 -20.61 -13.83
N GLN A 391 6.16 -20.59 -13.15
CA GLN A 391 7.42 -21.12 -13.65
C GLN A 391 7.75 -22.52 -13.12
N MET A 392 6.76 -23.40 -13.05
CA MET A 392 6.94 -24.76 -12.49
C MET A 392 7.89 -25.63 -13.31
N GLY A 393 8.12 -25.30 -14.58
CA GLY A 393 9.12 -25.96 -15.43
C GLY A 393 10.56 -25.87 -14.91
N ARG A 394 10.86 -24.96 -13.97
CA ARG A 394 12.15 -24.91 -13.24
C ARG A 394 12.48 -26.22 -12.50
N LEU A 395 11.48 -27.02 -12.13
CA LEU A 395 11.71 -28.34 -11.53
C LEU A 395 12.50 -29.29 -12.44
N CYS A 396 12.47 -29.04 -13.76
CA CYS A 396 13.08 -29.91 -14.76
C CYS A 396 14.61 -29.81 -14.82
N ASP A 397 15.25 -28.90 -14.07
CA ASP A 397 16.71 -28.87 -13.91
C ASP A 397 17.27 -30.19 -13.35
N ILE A 398 16.42 -31.04 -12.74
CA ILE A 398 16.77 -32.42 -12.35
C ILE A 398 17.12 -33.35 -13.53
N LEU A 399 16.92 -32.89 -14.77
CA LEU A 399 17.36 -33.60 -15.99
C LEU A 399 18.86 -33.92 -15.92
N ASP A 400 19.66 -32.98 -15.40
CA ASP A 400 21.05 -33.24 -15.02
C ASP A 400 21.06 -34.18 -13.81
N ALA A 401 21.62 -35.38 -13.97
CA ALA A 401 21.70 -36.41 -12.93
C ALA A 401 22.43 -35.94 -11.66
N ASN A 402 23.26 -34.90 -11.74
CA ASN A 402 24.00 -34.33 -10.61
C ASN A 402 23.25 -33.20 -9.90
N VAL A 403 22.03 -32.85 -10.32
CA VAL A 403 21.26 -31.75 -9.72
C VAL A 403 20.16 -32.27 -8.80
N ASP A 404 20.14 -31.77 -7.57
CA ASP A 404 18.95 -31.82 -6.71
C ASP A 404 18.24 -30.44 -6.77
N VAL A 405 16.91 -30.39 -6.81
CA VAL A 405 16.15 -29.13 -6.91
C VAL A 405 15.36 -28.83 -5.63
N ILE A 406 15.46 -27.59 -5.14
CA ILE A 406 14.55 -27.05 -4.13
C ILE A 406 13.76 -25.92 -4.78
N TYR A 407 12.45 -26.10 -4.93
CA TYR A 407 11.56 -25.07 -5.47
C TYR A 407 10.78 -24.41 -4.33
N ILE A 408 10.91 -23.09 -4.21
CA ILE A 408 10.14 -22.32 -3.24
C ILE A 408 8.80 -21.94 -3.87
N CYS A 409 7.71 -22.47 -3.32
CA CYS A 409 6.37 -22.24 -3.82
C CYS A 409 5.69 -21.10 -3.01
N PRO A 410 5.11 -20.08 -3.67
CA PRO A 410 4.36 -19.02 -2.99
C PRO A 410 2.97 -19.47 -2.48
N LEU A 411 2.59 -20.73 -2.74
CA LEU A 411 1.29 -21.31 -2.42
C LEU A 411 1.44 -22.71 -1.82
N HIS A 412 0.45 -23.14 -1.02
CA HIS A 412 0.40 -24.51 -0.50
C HIS A 412 -0.22 -25.40 -1.57
N LEU A 413 0.55 -26.32 -2.13
CA LEU A 413 0.06 -27.25 -3.15
C LEU A 413 -0.84 -28.33 -2.52
N SER A 414 -1.95 -28.63 -3.16
CA SER A 414 -2.81 -29.78 -2.86
C SER A 414 -2.09 -31.11 -3.13
N GLU A 415 -2.54 -32.18 -2.45
CA GLU A 415 -2.01 -33.53 -2.69
C GLU A 415 -2.15 -33.98 -4.15
N GLU A 416 -3.24 -33.59 -4.82
CA GLU A 416 -3.47 -33.88 -6.24
C GLU A 416 -2.36 -33.29 -7.12
N LEU A 417 -1.98 -32.03 -6.91
CA LEU A 417 -0.90 -31.38 -7.67
C LEU A 417 0.48 -31.94 -7.32
N LEU A 418 0.74 -32.23 -6.05
CA LEU A 418 1.99 -32.89 -5.66
C LEU A 418 2.13 -34.26 -6.33
N GLN A 419 1.07 -35.06 -6.35
CA GLN A 419 1.04 -36.34 -7.06
C GLN A 419 1.21 -36.16 -8.58
N TYR A 420 0.61 -35.12 -9.16
CA TYR A 420 0.78 -34.80 -10.58
C TYR A 420 2.24 -34.53 -10.93
N TYR A 421 2.92 -33.62 -10.21
CA TYR A 421 4.31 -33.29 -10.48
C TYR A 421 5.28 -34.44 -10.13
N ASN A 422 4.99 -35.22 -9.08
CA ASN A 422 5.74 -36.46 -8.79
C ASN A 422 5.69 -37.43 -9.98
N LYS A 423 4.49 -37.65 -10.55
CA LYS A 423 4.33 -38.50 -11.72
C LYS A 423 4.99 -37.91 -12.95
N LEU A 424 4.77 -36.61 -13.23
CA LEU A 424 5.33 -35.92 -14.38
C LEU A 424 6.85 -35.99 -14.42
N LEU A 425 7.50 -35.74 -13.28
CA LEU A 425 8.96 -35.80 -13.17
C LEU A 425 9.45 -37.26 -13.22
N GLY A 426 8.74 -38.20 -12.61
CA GLY A 426 9.07 -39.64 -12.65
C GLY A 426 9.07 -40.27 -14.06
N LEU A 427 8.42 -39.61 -15.04
CA LEU A 427 8.35 -40.09 -16.42
C LEU A 427 9.69 -40.10 -17.15
N GLN A 428 10.75 -39.46 -16.66
CA GLN A 428 12.00 -39.34 -17.43
C GLN A 428 12.60 -40.68 -17.86
N ALA A 429 12.60 -41.67 -16.96
CA ALA A 429 13.10 -43.00 -17.28
C ALA A 429 12.22 -43.70 -18.34
N ALA A 430 10.90 -43.54 -18.24
CA ALA A 430 9.94 -44.02 -19.23
C ALA A 430 10.07 -43.31 -20.59
N VAL A 431 10.37 -42.01 -20.62
CA VAL A 431 10.64 -41.23 -21.85
C VAL A 431 11.89 -41.74 -22.57
N ARG A 432 12.91 -42.16 -21.81
CA ARG A 432 14.14 -42.74 -22.38
C ARG A 432 13.95 -44.15 -22.91
N SER A 433 13.17 -44.98 -22.21
CA SER A 433 12.96 -46.37 -22.59
C SER A 433 11.80 -46.60 -23.57
N GLY A 434 10.88 -45.63 -23.68
CA GLY A 434 9.62 -45.75 -24.42
C GLY A 434 8.57 -46.63 -23.72
N LYS A 435 8.81 -47.03 -22.46
CA LYS A 435 7.93 -47.92 -21.69
C LYS A 435 7.38 -47.21 -20.44
N PRO A 436 6.05 -47.12 -20.28
CA PRO A 436 5.44 -46.48 -19.10
C PRO A 436 5.80 -47.13 -17.75
N GLU A 437 6.18 -48.41 -17.76
CA GLU A 437 6.50 -49.20 -16.56
C GLU A 437 7.83 -48.79 -15.90
N ASP A 438 8.73 -48.15 -16.65
CA ASP A 438 10.06 -47.75 -16.16
C ASP A 438 10.03 -46.42 -15.37
N MET A 439 8.85 -45.98 -14.92
CA MET A 439 8.66 -44.78 -14.10
C MET A 439 9.51 -44.83 -12.83
N GLY A 440 10.36 -43.82 -12.64
CA GLY A 440 11.23 -43.71 -11.47
C GLY A 440 10.59 -42.90 -10.34
N ASP A 441 10.93 -43.23 -9.10
CA ASP A 441 10.65 -42.36 -7.96
C ASP A 441 11.79 -41.32 -7.81
N LEU A 442 11.44 -40.04 -7.97
CA LEU A 442 12.37 -38.91 -7.89
C LEU A 442 12.12 -38.03 -6.66
N GLN A 443 11.31 -38.47 -5.70
CA GLN A 443 10.96 -37.66 -4.53
C GLN A 443 12.18 -37.17 -3.74
N ASP A 444 13.31 -37.87 -3.78
CA ASP A 444 14.53 -37.46 -3.09
C ASP A 444 15.39 -36.46 -3.86
N ARG A 445 15.15 -36.30 -5.16
CA ARG A 445 15.89 -35.38 -6.04
C ARG A 445 15.27 -33.99 -6.12
N PHE A 446 14.00 -33.84 -5.80
CA PHE A 446 13.37 -32.52 -5.74
C PHE A 446 12.52 -32.34 -4.49
N LYS A 447 12.44 -31.11 -3.96
CA LYS A 447 11.57 -30.75 -2.84
C LYS A 447 10.87 -29.42 -3.14
N ILE A 448 9.54 -29.40 -3.01
CA ILE A 448 8.74 -28.18 -3.09
C ILE A 448 8.46 -27.70 -1.67
N LEU A 449 8.87 -26.47 -1.35
CA LEU A 449 8.73 -25.90 -0.01
C LEU A 449 7.92 -24.61 -0.04
N THR A 450 6.94 -24.50 0.84
CA THR A 450 6.08 -23.31 0.97
C THR A 450 6.47 -22.53 2.24
N PRO A 451 6.91 -21.26 2.13
CA PRO A 451 7.23 -20.41 3.28
C PRO A 451 6.06 -20.26 4.27
N GLU A 452 6.29 -20.50 5.56
CA GLU A 452 5.20 -20.44 6.55
C GLU A 452 4.61 -19.03 6.74
N ALA A 453 5.34 -17.96 6.39
CA ALA A 453 4.90 -16.58 6.53
C ALA A 453 3.89 -16.12 5.46
N ILE A 454 3.59 -16.95 4.45
CA ILE A 454 2.60 -16.62 3.39
C ILE A 454 1.25 -16.22 4.00
N ASN A 455 0.82 -16.90 5.06
CA ASN A 455 -0.45 -16.63 5.73
C ASN A 455 -0.36 -15.54 6.80
N SER A 456 0.84 -15.03 7.10
CA SER A 456 1.05 -14.01 8.15
C SER A 456 0.76 -12.59 7.68
N PHE A 457 0.84 -12.33 6.36
CA PHE A 457 0.72 -10.99 5.79
C PHE A 457 -0.29 -10.91 4.63
N PRO A 458 -1.56 -11.33 4.82
CA PRO A 458 -2.52 -11.48 3.72
C PRO A 458 -2.89 -10.16 3.02
N LYS A 459 -2.73 -9.01 3.70
CA LYS A 459 -3.02 -7.68 3.13
C LYS A 459 -1.84 -7.07 2.39
N HIS A 460 -0.67 -7.71 2.42
CA HIS A 460 0.54 -7.18 1.82
C HIS A 460 0.91 -8.00 0.59
N HIS A 461 1.04 -7.34 -0.55
CA HIS A 461 1.61 -7.92 -1.77
C HIS A 461 3.13 -8.03 -1.60
N MET A 462 3.61 -9.01 -0.82
CA MET A 462 5.04 -9.29 -0.61
C MET A 462 5.59 -10.19 -1.73
N CYS A 463 6.83 -9.96 -2.18
CA CYS A 463 7.48 -10.87 -3.10
C CYS A 463 7.96 -12.11 -2.35
N LEU A 464 8.17 -13.20 -3.08
CA LEU A 464 8.47 -14.51 -2.49
C LEU A 464 9.75 -14.51 -1.66
N ALA A 465 10.78 -13.77 -2.08
CA ALA A 465 12.02 -13.62 -1.31
C ALA A 465 11.76 -12.97 0.07
N THR A 466 10.90 -11.96 0.14
CA THR A 466 10.49 -11.33 1.42
C THR A 466 9.71 -12.32 2.29
N GLN A 467 8.80 -13.10 1.71
CA GLN A 467 8.05 -14.12 2.46
C GLN A 467 8.99 -15.20 3.02
N LEU A 468 9.97 -15.64 2.24
CA LEU A 468 10.96 -16.62 2.66
C LEU A 468 11.89 -16.07 3.75
N LYS A 469 12.33 -14.81 3.64
CA LYS A 469 13.11 -14.11 4.68
C LYS A 469 12.40 -14.10 6.03
N TYR A 470 11.07 -13.92 6.04
CA TYR A 470 10.26 -13.96 7.26
C TYR A 470 9.82 -15.37 7.69
N SER A 471 10.32 -16.42 7.02
CA SER A 471 9.97 -17.82 7.26
C SER A 471 11.15 -18.61 7.84
N PRO A 472 11.49 -18.43 9.14
CA PRO A 472 12.65 -19.06 9.76
C PRO A 472 12.63 -20.59 9.78
N LYS A 473 11.45 -21.24 9.86
CA LYS A 473 11.32 -22.70 9.80
C LYS A 473 11.67 -23.21 8.41
N THR A 474 11.16 -22.55 7.36
CA THR A 474 11.51 -22.89 5.97
C THR A 474 12.99 -22.67 5.69
N ILE A 475 13.58 -21.55 6.14
CA ILE A 475 15.03 -21.31 6.04
C ILE A 475 15.83 -22.41 6.74
N LYS A 476 15.44 -22.79 7.97
CA LYS A 476 16.10 -23.87 8.71
C LYS A 476 16.01 -25.20 7.95
N ARG A 477 14.86 -25.50 7.35
CA ARG A 477 14.66 -26.70 6.53
C ARG A 477 15.56 -26.71 5.29
N ILE A 478 15.66 -25.59 4.57
CA ILE A 478 16.55 -25.45 3.42
C ILE A 478 18.00 -25.69 3.85
N LYS A 479 18.45 -25.08 4.96
CA LYS A 479 19.81 -25.29 5.50
C LYS A 479 20.14 -26.75 5.75
N ILE A 480 19.20 -27.52 6.29
CA ILE A 480 19.37 -28.96 6.54
C ILE A 480 19.50 -29.70 5.20
N LEU A 481 18.68 -29.38 4.21
CA LEU A 481 18.69 -30.05 2.90
C LEU A 481 19.97 -29.79 2.10
N ILE A 482 20.58 -28.62 2.26
CA ILE A 482 21.83 -28.23 1.57
C ILE A 482 23.09 -28.48 2.38
N GLN A 483 22.97 -29.05 3.59
CA GLN A 483 24.12 -29.26 4.47
C GLN A 483 25.15 -30.15 3.78
N SER A 484 26.41 -29.69 3.74
CA SER A 484 27.54 -30.37 3.10
C SER A 484 27.40 -30.60 1.59
N LYS A 485 26.53 -29.85 0.90
CA LYS A 485 26.38 -29.88 -0.56
C LYS A 485 26.73 -28.51 -1.16
N ASP A 486 27.30 -28.51 -2.36
CA ASP A 486 27.40 -27.27 -3.15
C ASP A 486 25.97 -26.82 -3.53
N ALA A 487 25.61 -25.57 -3.23
CA ALA A 487 24.28 -25.04 -3.53
C ALA A 487 24.31 -23.58 -3.97
N TYR A 488 23.36 -23.19 -4.82
CA TYR A 488 23.19 -21.79 -5.25
C TYR A 488 21.73 -21.47 -5.55
N ILE A 489 21.40 -20.18 -5.51
CA ILE A 489 20.05 -19.67 -5.76
C ILE A 489 19.91 -19.24 -7.22
N ILE A 490 18.80 -19.62 -7.87
CA ILE A 490 18.32 -19.01 -9.11
C ILE A 490 17.02 -18.25 -8.79
N GLY A 491 17.08 -16.93 -8.86
CA GLY A 491 15.96 -16.04 -8.56
C GLY A 491 14.95 -15.91 -9.71
N GLY A 492 13.94 -15.07 -9.50
CA GLY A 492 13.10 -14.48 -10.55
C GLY A 492 13.61 -13.08 -10.87
N VAL A 493 12.76 -12.08 -10.67
CA VAL A 493 13.16 -10.67 -10.73
C VAL A 493 13.97 -10.34 -9.46
N PRO A 494 15.25 -9.93 -9.57
CA PRO A 494 16.10 -9.69 -8.42
C PRO A 494 15.54 -8.63 -7.46
N HIS A 495 15.62 -8.88 -6.15
CA HIS A 495 15.21 -7.96 -5.08
C HIS A 495 16.24 -7.93 -3.93
N LYS A 496 16.19 -6.87 -3.12
CA LYS A 496 17.11 -6.71 -1.97
C LYS A 496 16.99 -7.83 -0.93
N ASP A 497 15.81 -8.42 -0.81
CA ASP A 497 15.59 -9.55 0.10
C ASP A 497 16.14 -10.88 -0.45
N ASP A 498 16.41 -11.02 -1.75
CA ASP A 498 17.15 -12.18 -2.28
C ASP A 498 18.57 -12.21 -1.70
N LEU A 499 19.22 -11.04 -1.59
CA LEU A 499 20.54 -10.91 -0.96
C LEU A 499 20.50 -11.29 0.53
N ALA A 500 19.44 -10.90 1.23
CA ALA A 500 19.25 -11.25 2.64
C ALA A 500 19.01 -12.76 2.82
N VAL A 501 18.19 -13.39 1.97
CA VAL A 501 17.97 -14.84 1.98
C VAL A 501 19.26 -15.59 1.66
N ALA A 502 20.05 -15.12 0.69
CA ALA A 502 21.35 -15.70 0.35
C ALA A 502 22.34 -15.62 1.52
N ASP A 503 22.36 -14.51 2.26
CA ASP A 503 23.13 -14.37 3.50
C ASP A 503 22.64 -15.33 4.58
N MET A 504 21.33 -15.45 4.77
CA MET A 504 20.76 -16.34 5.76
C MET A 504 21.12 -17.80 5.47
N LEU A 505 21.10 -18.22 4.21
CA LEU A 505 21.43 -19.57 3.75
C LEU A 505 22.94 -19.80 3.55
N ASN A 506 23.73 -18.73 3.49
CA ASN A 506 25.15 -18.72 3.14
C ASN A 506 25.44 -19.39 1.78
N VAL A 507 24.67 -19.03 0.75
CA VAL A 507 24.82 -19.56 -0.62
C VAL A 507 24.95 -18.41 -1.64
N PRO A 508 25.68 -18.59 -2.75
CA PRO A 508 25.72 -17.61 -3.83
C PRO A 508 24.40 -17.57 -4.60
N ILE A 509 24.17 -16.46 -5.31
CA ILE A 509 23.05 -16.29 -6.24
C ILE A 509 23.62 -16.27 -7.66
N LEU A 510 23.06 -17.07 -8.55
CA LEU A 510 23.27 -16.96 -9.99
C LEU A 510 22.30 -15.92 -10.54
N GLY A 511 22.68 -14.65 -10.44
CA GLY A 511 21.83 -13.53 -10.84
C GLY A 511 22.54 -12.19 -10.66
N SER A 512 21.94 -11.15 -11.26
CA SER A 512 22.47 -9.79 -11.22
C SER A 512 22.19 -9.12 -9.89
N VAL A 513 22.99 -8.09 -9.57
CA VAL A 513 22.69 -7.19 -8.44
C VAL A 513 21.32 -6.54 -8.66
N PRO A 514 20.44 -6.46 -7.64
CA PRO A 514 19.12 -5.87 -7.79
C PRO A 514 19.11 -4.46 -8.37
N GLU A 515 20.03 -3.58 -7.97
CA GLU A 515 20.11 -2.23 -8.55
C GLU A 515 20.41 -2.22 -10.06
N VAL A 516 21.30 -3.11 -10.52
CA VAL A 516 21.65 -3.25 -11.95
C VAL A 516 20.48 -3.82 -12.74
N ALA A 517 19.83 -4.86 -12.19
CA ALA A 517 18.66 -5.48 -12.80
C ALA A 517 17.52 -4.47 -12.97
N HIS A 518 17.15 -3.76 -11.89
CA HIS A 518 16.08 -2.78 -11.94
C HIS A 518 16.38 -1.59 -12.84
N LEU A 519 17.65 -1.19 -13.01
CA LEU A 519 18.01 -0.10 -13.91
C LEU A 519 17.81 -0.50 -15.38
N TYR A 520 18.38 -1.64 -15.78
CA TYR A 520 18.42 -2.06 -17.19
C TYR A 520 17.18 -2.82 -17.65
N SER A 521 16.34 -3.33 -16.74
CA SER A 521 15.02 -3.88 -17.07
C SER A 521 13.96 -2.78 -17.32
N THR A 522 14.25 -1.50 -17.07
CA THR A 522 13.33 -0.44 -17.49
C THR A 522 13.36 -0.26 -19.01
N LYS A 523 12.27 0.21 -19.62
CA LYS A 523 12.23 0.49 -21.07
C LYS A 523 13.32 1.48 -21.51
N SER A 524 13.55 2.53 -20.75
CA SER A 524 14.64 3.47 -21.04
C SER A 524 16.02 2.84 -20.79
N GLY A 525 16.15 2.00 -19.77
CA GLY A 525 17.39 1.28 -19.45
C GLY A 525 17.80 0.27 -20.53
N SER A 526 16.85 -0.50 -21.07
CA SER A 526 17.10 -1.47 -22.14
C SER A 526 17.56 -0.78 -23.41
N LYS A 527 16.98 0.38 -23.77
CA LYS A 527 17.45 1.20 -24.91
C LYS A 527 18.91 1.63 -24.79
N ARG A 528 19.38 1.95 -23.59
CA ARG A 528 20.80 2.28 -23.36
C ARG A 528 21.71 1.08 -23.62
N ILE A 529 21.26 -0.13 -23.29
CA ILE A 529 21.98 -1.37 -23.61
C ILE A 529 22.03 -1.56 -25.12
N PHE A 530 20.88 -1.48 -25.81
CA PHE A 530 20.83 -1.70 -27.26
C PHE A 530 21.64 -0.68 -28.05
N THR A 531 21.57 0.60 -27.65
CA THR A 531 22.39 1.67 -28.23
C THR A 531 23.88 1.38 -28.02
N SER A 532 24.28 0.96 -26.81
CA SER A 532 25.67 0.60 -26.52
C SER A 532 26.13 -0.64 -27.29
N ALA A 533 25.22 -1.59 -27.54
CA ALA A 533 25.48 -2.81 -28.30
C ALA A 533 25.51 -2.58 -29.83
N CYS A 534 25.13 -1.38 -30.29
CA CYS A 534 24.99 -1.04 -31.72
C CYS A 534 24.12 -2.06 -32.46
N VAL A 535 22.99 -2.44 -31.86
CA VAL A 535 21.98 -3.30 -32.48
C VAL A 535 20.83 -2.45 -33.03
N PRO A 536 20.16 -2.88 -34.11
CA PRO A 536 19.00 -2.15 -34.62
C PRO A 536 17.89 -2.09 -33.57
N THR A 537 17.30 -0.91 -33.39
CA THR A 537 16.17 -0.65 -32.50
C THR A 537 15.12 0.18 -33.23
N PRO A 538 13.84 0.14 -32.83
CA PRO A 538 12.84 1.03 -33.38
C PRO A 538 13.24 2.50 -33.16
N PRO A 539 13.05 3.39 -34.15
CA PRO A 539 13.18 4.84 -33.96
C PRO A 539 12.35 5.30 -32.76
N GLY A 540 12.94 6.12 -31.89
CA GLY A 540 12.28 6.47 -30.64
C GLY A 540 13.13 7.33 -29.71
N GLU A 541 12.50 7.77 -28.62
CA GLU A 541 13.10 8.62 -27.59
C GLU A 541 12.79 8.04 -26.20
N SER A 542 13.77 8.08 -25.30
CA SER A 542 13.70 7.51 -23.95
C SER A 542 13.79 8.57 -22.85
N ASP A 543 13.62 8.17 -21.58
CA ASP A 543 13.74 9.07 -20.43
C ASP A 543 12.80 10.29 -20.48
N ILE A 544 11.54 10.06 -20.88
CA ILE A 544 10.52 11.11 -20.98
C ILE A 544 9.74 11.20 -19.66
N TYR A 545 9.89 12.32 -18.95
CA TYR A 545 9.26 12.53 -17.63
C TYR A 545 8.28 13.71 -17.57
N ASN A 546 8.22 14.51 -18.64
CA ASN A 546 7.34 15.68 -18.69
C ASN A 546 6.57 15.74 -20.00
N ASN A 547 5.38 16.34 -19.95
CA ASN A 547 4.46 16.38 -21.07
C ASN A 547 4.99 17.23 -22.23
N GLU A 548 5.68 18.34 -21.95
CA GLU A 548 6.25 19.22 -22.98
C GLU A 548 7.35 18.50 -23.78
N GLN A 549 8.25 17.79 -23.10
CA GLN A 549 9.27 16.92 -23.66
C GLN A 549 8.62 15.81 -24.49
N MET A 550 7.56 15.18 -24.00
CA MET A 550 6.84 14.13 -24.75
C MET A 550 6.32 14.66 -26.09
N ILE A 551 5.64 15.82 -26.07
CA ILE A 551 5.08 16.43 -27.29
C ILE A 551 6.20 16.88 -28.23
N SER A 552 7.25 17.52 -27.70
CA SER A 552 8.39 17.98 -28.50
C SER A 552 9.14 16.80 -29.15
N ALA A 553 9.45 15.76 -28.38
CA ALA A 553 10.13 14.56 -28.87
C ALA A 553 9.28 13.84 -29.92
N LEU A 554 7.99 13.62 -29.65
CA LEU A 554 7.09 12.99 -30.61
C LEU A 554 6.95 13.81 -31.90
N SER A 555 6.87 15.14 -31.81
CA SER A 555 6.80 16.01 -32.98
C SER A 555 8.03 15.85 -33.88
N GLN A 556 9.22 15.84 -33.27
CA GLN A 556 10.47 15.65 -33.99
C GLN A 556 10.55 14.25 -34.61
N LEU A 557 10.19 13.22 -33.83
CA LEU A 557 10.17 11.83 -34.28
C LEU A 557 9.25 11.61 -35.49
N ILE A 558 8.08 12.26 -35.52
CA ILE A 558 7.15 12.22 -36.66
C ILE A 558 7.79 12.87 -37.90
N LEU A 559 8.45 14.02 -37.76
CA LEU A 559 9.08 14.73 -38.87
C LEU A 559 10.24 13.94 -39.48
N ASP A 560 11.01 13.27 -38.63
CA ASP A 560 12.16 12.47 -39.06
C ASP A 560 11.72 11.13 -39.65
N ASN A 561 10.53 10.64 -39.30
CA ASN A 561 10.00 9.34 -39.71
C ASN A 561 8.56 9.44 -40.23
N MET A 562 8.35 10.26 -41.27
CA MET A 562 7.02 10.57 -41.84
C MET A 562 6.27 9.35 -42.39
N GLU A 563 6.92 8.20 -42.55
CA GLU A 563 6.30 6.95 -43.01
C GLU A 563 5.64 6.16 -41.87
N VAL A 564 6.02 6.44 -40.61
CA VAL A 564 5.56 5.69 -39.44
C VAL A 564 4.12 6.06 -39.09
N ARG A 565 3.20 5.14 -39.34
CA ARG A 565 1.76 5.32 -39.07
C ARG A 565 1.44 5.30 -37.58
N ARG A 566 2.00 4.33 -36.85
CA ARG A 566 1.68 4.04 -35.45
C ARG A 566 2.86 4.31 -34.54
N TRP A 567 2.59 4.97 -33.43
CA TRP A 567 3.55 5.23 -32.37
C TRP A 567 3.14 4.51 -31.09
N LEU A 568 4.11 3.92 -30.41
CA LEU A 568 3.96 3.22 -29.13
C LEU A 568 4.48 4.09 -27.99
N PHE A 569 3.74 4.10 -26.89
CA PHE A 569 4.12 4.72 -25.62
C PHE A 569 4.28 3.60 -24.60
N LYS A 570 5.46 3.46 -24.00
CA LYS A 570 5.78 2.39 -23.05
C LYS A 570 6.24 2.96 -21.72
N VAL A 571 5.56 2.58 -20.63
CA VAL A 571 5.94 2.97 -19.26
C VAL A 571 7.17 2.17 -18.81
N ASN A 572 8.13 2.84 -18.16
CA ASN A 572 9.44 2.26 -17.82
C ASN A 572 9.39 0.97 -17.00
N ASP A 573 8.63 0.94 -15.90
CA ASP A 573 8.68 -0.17 -14.95
C ASP A 573 7.63 -1.26 -15.22
N GLU A 574 6.93 -1.19 -16.35
CA GLU A 574 5.86 -2.12 -16.72
C GLU A 574 6.35 -3.24 -17.63
N SER A 575 5.78 -4.43 -17.45
CA SER A 575 6.13 -5.64 -18.21
C SER A 575 4.91 -6.33 -18.84
N GLY A 576 5.16 -7.20 -19.83
CA GLY A 576 4.12 -8.00 -20.50
C GLY A 576 3.04 -7.19 -21.22
N GLY A 577 3.41 -6.02 -21.75
CA GLY A 577 2.53 -5.09 -22.48
C GLY A 577 1.47 -4.38 -21.62
N ASN A 578 1.50 -4.51 -20.29
CA ASN A 578 0.53 -3.86 -19.40
C ASN A 578 0.64 -2.34 -19.36
N GLY A 579 1.83 -1.80 -19.62
CA GLY A 579 2.15 -0.37 -19.66
C GLY A 579 2.36 0.17 -21.06
N THR A 580 1.76 -0.45 -22.07
CA THR A 580 1.85 0.01 -23.47
C THR A 580 0.56 0.70 -23.89
N ALA A 581 0.67 1.81 -24.60
CA ALA A 581 -0.40 2.45 -25.34
C ALA A 581 0.07 2.72 -26.76
N TYR A 582 -0.83 2.85 -27.72
CA TYR A 582 -0.48 3.17 -29.10
C TYR A 582 -1.41 4.22 -29.69
N CYS A 583 -0.95 4.88 -30.75
CA CYS A 583 -1.74 5.85 -31.50
C CYS A 583 -1.35 5.85 -32.98
N ASP A 584 -2.34 5.78 -33.86
CA ASP A 584 -2.19 5.90 -35.32
C ASP A 584 -2.19 7.39 -35.72
N ILE A 585 -1.08 8.08 -35.45
CA ILE A 585 -1.00 9.54 -35.50
C ILE A 585 -1.28 10.09 -36.89
N ILE A 586 -0.69 9.49 -37.94
CA ILE A 586 -0.81 9.98 -39.32
C ILE A 586 -2.28 10.03 -39.78
N LEU A 587 -3.12 9.09 -39.33
CA LEU A 587 -4.53 9.03 -39.70
C LEU A 587 -5.37 10.19 -39.12
N HIS A 588 -4.90 10.80 -38.03
CA HIS A 588 -5.65 11.80 -37.28
C HIS A 588 -5.03 13.20 -37.33
N LEU A 589 -3.81 13.33 -37.86
CA LEU A 589 -3.08 14.59 -37.93
C LEU A 589 -3.53 15.42 -39.14
N LYS A 590 -4.34 16.46 -38.91
CA LYS A 590 -4.91 17.31 -39.97
C LYS A 590 -3.84 18.07 -40.74
N CYS A 591 -2.76 18.49 -40.08
CA CYS A 591 -1.67 19.19 -40.74
C CYS A 591 -0.76 18.27 -41.60
N TYR A 592 -0.94 16.94 -41.56
CA TYR A 592 -0.05 15.98 -42.22
C TYR A 592 0.17 16.25 -43.72
N HIS A 593 -0.91 16.43 -44.49
CA HIS A 593 -0.80 16.72 -45.93
C HIS A 593 -0.06 18.03 -46.22
N TRP A 594 -0.18 19.02 -45.34
CA TRP A 594 0.54 20.28 -45.48
C TRP A 594 2.04 20.08 -45.16
N VAL A 595 2.35 19.36 -44.09
CA VAL A 595 3.75 19.03 -43.71
C VAL A 595 4.43 18.21 -44.81
N GLN A 596 3.73 17.25 -45.42
CA GLN A 596 4.25 16.44 -46.51
C GLN A 596 4.61 17.30 -47.74
N LYS A 597 3.76 18.26 -48.11
CA LYS A 597 4.05 19.22 -49.18
C LYS A 597 5.22 20.14 -48.85
N GLU A 598 5.31 20.59 -47.59
CA GLU A 598 6.42 21.43 -47.14
C GLU A 598 7.75 20.65 -47.14
N CYS A 599 7.73 19.38 -46.74
CA CYS A 599 8.89 18.48 -46.82
C CYS A 599 9.37 18.29 -48.27
N GLN A 600 8.44 18.04 -49.20
CA GLN A 600 8.74 17.90 -50.63
C GLN A 600 9.32 19.17 -51.28
N ARG A 601 9.16 20.33 -50.65
CA ARG A 601 9.70 21.61 -51.13
C ARG A 601 11.23 21.71 -50.94
N TYR A 602 11.77 20.99 -49.97
CA TYR A 602 13.20 21.01 -49.64
C TYR A 602 13.86 19.70 -50.11
N SER A 603 15.16 19.75 -50.43
CA SER A 603 15.93 18.52 -50.60
C SER A 603 16.13 17.84 -49.24
N PRO A 604 16.34 16.50 -49.18
CA PRO A 604 16.54 15.78 -47.92
C PRO A 604 17.64 16.39 -47.03
N GLU A 605 18.71 16.88 -47.65
CA GLU A 605 19.84 17.54 -46.97
C GLU A 605 19.45 18.87 -46.32
N ILE A 606 18.53 19.62 -46.92
CA ILE A 606 18.04 20.90 -46.38
C ILE A 606 16.96 20.64 -45.33
N TRP A 607 16.08 19.66 -45.56
CA TRP A 607 15.03 19.27 -44.62
C TRP A 607 15.60 18.75 -43.29
N SER A 608 16.78 18.14 -43.28
CA SER A 608 17.44 17.73 -42.03
C SER A 608 17.89 18.91 -41.14
N LYS A 609 17.86 20.16 -41.64
CA LYS A 609 18.24 21.34 -40.85
C LYS A 609 17.06 21.84 -40.01
N LYS A 610 17.30 22.09 -38.72
CA LYS A 610 16.28 22.54 -37.75
C LYS A 610 15.42 23.71 -38.21
N TRP A 611 16.01 24.73 -38.83
CA TRP A 611 15.27 25.92 -39.29
C TRP A 611 14.25 25.60 -40.41
N ALA A 612 14.49 24.57 -41.22
CA ALA A 612 13.58 24.17 -42.30
C ALA A 612 12.37 23.39 -41.75
N GLN A 613 12.59 22.62 -40.68
CA GLN A 613 11.54 21.86 -39.98
C GLN A 613 10.72 22.71 -39.01
N GLU A 614 11.24 23.85 -38.53
CA GLU A 614 10.62 24.71 -37.51
C GLU A 614 9.11 24.99 -37.76
N PRO A 615 8.67 25.40 -38.97
CA PRO A 615 7.25 25.68 -39.20
C PRO A 615 6.37 24.43 -39.08
N ALA A 616 6.90 23.26 -39.49
CA ALA A 616 6.21 21.99 -39.39
C ALA A 616 6.16 21.49 -37.94
N LEU A 617 7.27 21.62 -37.20
CA LEU A 617 7.38 21.26 -35.80
C LEU A 617 6.34 22.01 -34.96
N VAL A 618 6.26 23.34 -35.11
CA VAL A 618 5.29 24.17 -34.38
C VAL A 618 3.85 23.74 -34.66
N LYS A 619 3.51 23.45 -35.93
CA LYS A 619 2.16 23.04 -36.32
C LYS A 619 1.78 21.68 -35.71
N ILE A 620 2.69 20.71 -35.78
CA ILE A 620 2.48 19.37 -35.21
C ILE A 620 2.35 19.46 -33.68
N SER A 621 3.25 20.18 -33.01
CA SER A 621 3.23 20.33 -31.56
C SER A 621 1.95 21.00 -31.03
N GLN A 622 1.32 21.89 -31.80
CA GLN A 622 0.04 22.51 -31.44
C GLN A 622 -1.15 21.54 -31.55
N GLU A 623 -1.12 20.61 -32.51
CA GLU A 623 -2.22 19.68 -32.76
C GLU A 623 -2.14 18.42 -31.89
N LEU A 624 -0.92 17.93 -31.61
CA LEU A 624 -0.68 16.67 -30.91
C LEU A 624 -1.40 16.51 -29.56
N PRO A 625 -1.43 17.49 -28.64
CA PRO A 625 -2.07 17.29 -27.34
C PRO A 625 -3.56 16.91 -27.45
N GLY A 626 -4.28 17.55 -28.36
CA GLY A 626 -5.69 17.25 -28.62
C GLY A 626 -5.89 15.90 -29.28
N LEU A 627 -5.02 15.56 -30.25
CA LEU A 627 -5.03 14.27 -30.94
C LEU A 627 -4.78 13.11 -29.97
N LEU A 628 -3.72 13.21 -29.15
CA LEU A 628 -3.36 12.15 -28.21
C LEU A 628 -4.46 11.91 -27.17
N ALA A 629 -5.09 12.99 -26.68
CA ALA A 629 -6.19 12.88 -25.72
C ALA A 629 -7.42 12.14 -26.27
N GLN A 630 -7.63 12.16 -27.59
CA GLN A 630 -8.79 11.56 -28.24
C GLN A 630 -8.52 10.17 -28.82
N HIS A 631 -7.29 9.92 -29.28
CA HIS A 631 -6.99 8.77 -30.14
C HIS A 631 -5.97 7.78 -29.55
N VAL A 632 -5.30 8.08 -28.44
CA VAL A 632 -4.41 7.09 -27.81
C VAL A 632 -5.23 5.98 -27.16
N GLN A 633 -4.83 4.73 -27.42
CA GLN A 633 -5.47 3.53 -26.90
C GLN A 633 -4.49 2.77 -25.99
N PRO A 634 -4.74 2.71 -24.67
CA PRO A 634 -4.00 1.84 -23.76
C PRO A 634 -4.30 0.36 -24.08
N VAL A 635 -3.27 -0.48 -24.17
CA VAL A 635 -3.41 -1.91 -24.48
C VAL A 635 -4.12 -2.66 -23.35
N ASN A 636 -3.85 -2.28 -22.09
CA ASN A 636 -4.54 -2.83 -20.93
C ASN A 636 -5.53 -1.82 -20.35
N GLU A 637 -6.73 -1.80 -20.93
CA GLU A 637 -7.83 -0.92 -20.51
C GLU A 637 -8.30 -1.19 -19.07
N LYS A 638 -8.19 -2.44 -18.59
CA LYS A 638 -8.54 -2.79 -17.19
C LYS A 638 -7.66 -2.02 -16.20
N ARG A 639 -6.38 -1.85 -16.52
CA ARG A 639 -5.43 -1.09 -15.69
C ARG A 639 -5.47 0.41 -15.96
N PHE A 640 -5.48 0.78 -17.24
CA PHE A 640 -5.46 2.15 -17.70
C PHE A 640 -6.73 2.44 -18.51
N PRO A 641 -7.86 2.74 -17.84
CA PRO A 641 -9.13 2.94 -18.53
C PRO A 641 -9.19 4.25 -19.31
N THR A 642 -8.24 5.18 -19.08
CA THR A 642 -8.17 6.46 -19.78
C THR A 642 -6.72 6.83 -20.07
N TRP A 643 -6.51 7.57 -21.16
CA TRP A 643 -5.20 8.15 -21.50
C TRP A 643 -4.63 9.00 -20.35
N GLU A 644 -5.46 9.77 -19.63
CA GLU A 644 -4.98 10.60 -18.52
C GLU A 644 -4.32 9.77 -17.41
N LYS A 645 -4.91 8.64 -17.03
CA LYS A 645 -4.31 7.74 -16.01
C LYS A 645 -3.02 7.08 -16.50
N PHE A 646 -3.01 6.70 -17.79
CA PHE A 646 -1.80 6.19 -18.42
C PHE A 646 -0.70 7.23 -18.39
N LEU A 647 -0.99 8.45 -18.86
CA LEU A 647 -0.06 9.57 -18.95
C LEU A 647 0.48 9.99 -17.57
N GLN A 648 -0.36 10.05 -16.54
CA GLN A 648 0.09 10.31 -15.16
C GLN A 648 1.14 9.28 -14.72
N THR A 649 0.91 8.00 -15.03
CA THR A 649 1.86 6.92 -14.69
C THR A 649 3.13 7.03 -15.53
N PHE A 650 2.99 7.19 -16.85
CA PHE A 650 4.08 7.36 -17.81
C PHE A 650 5.01 8.51 -17.40
N LEU A 651 4.48 9.68 -17.05
CA LEU A 651 5.28 10.84 -16.65
C LEU A 651 5.92 10.66 -15.25
N SER A 652 5.24 9.97 -14.33
CA SER A 652 5.77 9.76 -12.97
C SER A 652 6.93 8.77 -12.91
N GLN A 653 6.91 7.73 -13.75
CA GLN A 653 7.94 6.67 -13.81
C GLN A 653 8.97 6.91 -14.93
N GLY A 654 8.61 7.77 -15.88
CA GLY A 654 9.29 7.90 -17.15
C GLY A 654 8.78 6.85 -18.16
N GLY A 655 9.03 7.12 -19.42
CA GLY A 655 8.72 6.15 -20.47
C GLY A 655 9.45 6.43 -21.77
N VAL A 656 9.15 5.58 -22.74
CA VAL A 656 9.77 5.56 -24.07
C VAL A 656 8.67 5.70 -25.12
N ILE A 657 8.97 6.48 -26.16
CA ILE A 657 8.19 6.55 -27.39
C ILE A 657 8.94 5.76 -28.45
N GLU A 658 8.26 4.86 -29.16
CA GLU A 658 8.85 4.03 -30.21
C GLU A 658 7.96 4.00 -31.44
N ALA A 659 8.57 3.98 -32.62
CA ALA A 659 7.90 3.69 -33.86
C ALA A 659 7.41 2.24 -33.87
N PHE A 660 6.18 2.02 -34.33
CA PHE A 660 5.74 0.69 -34.74
C PHE A 660 6.31 0.36 -36.12
N PRO A 661 6.60 -0.91 -36.44
CA PRO A 661 7.03 -1.32 -37.78
C PRO A 661 6.13 -0.80 -38.90
N LEU A 662 6.71 -0.56 -40.08
CA LEU A 662 6.00 -0.04 -41.26
C LEU A 662 5.10 -1.09 -41.95
N SER A 663 5.29 -2.36 -41.61
CA SER A 663 4.49 -3.48 -42.10
C SER A 663 3.33 -3.79 -41.16
N GLU A 664 2.21 -4.24 -41.71
CA GLU A 664 1.10 -4.80 -40.93
C GLU A 664 1.40 -6.21 -40.43
N ASN A 665 2.20 -6.98 -41.19
CA ASN A 665 2.67 -8.30 -40.79
C ASN A 665 3.97 -8.17 -39.99
N VAL A 666 3.86 -8.43 -38.70
CA VAL A 666 4.93 -8.28 -37.71
C VAL A 666 4.96 -9.51 -36.83
N THR A 667 6.16 -10.03 -36.54
CA THR A 667 6.34 -11.15 -35.62
C THR A 667 7.25 -10.72 -34.48
N ASN A 668 6.81 -10.94 -33.24
CA ASN A 668 7.66 -10.71 -32.07
C ASN A 668 8.35 -12.02 -31.69
N LEU A 669 9.58 -11.93 -31.18
CA LEU A 669 10.38 -13.07 -30.75
C LEU A 669 10.91 -12.80 -29.33
N THR A 670 11.04 -13.85 -28.53
CA THR A 670 11.78 -13.80 -27.27
C THR A 670 12.97 -14.75 -27.35
N VAL A 671 14.14 -14.25 -26.99
CA VAL A 671 15.36 -15.05 -26.88
C VAL A 671 15.85 -15.03 -25.44
N ASP A 672 15.95 -16.20 -24.83
CA ASP A 672 16.45 -16.39 -23.48
C ASP A 672 17.96 -16.65 -23.51
N MET A 673 18.67 -15.93 -22.66
CA MET A 673 20.12 -15.96 -22.57
C MET A 673 20.59 -16.20 -21.13
N LEU A 674 21.81 -16.73 -21.01
CA LEU A 674 22.49 -16.96 -19.75
C LEU A 674 23.92 -16.42 -19.85
N ILE A 675 24.27 -15.50 -18.95
CA ILE A 675 25.66 -15.19 -18.63
C ILE A 675 26.07 -16.07 -17.45
N GLU A 676 26.93 -17.06 -17.70
CA GLU A 676 27.49 -17.91 -16.66
C GLU A 676 28.42 -17.10 -15.72
N PRO A 677 28.68 -17.56 -14.48
CA PRO A 677 29.63 -16.92 -13.56
C PRO A 677 31.04 -16.71 -14.12
N THR A 678 31.45 -17.51 -15.10
CA THR A 678 32.72 -17.36 -15.83
C THR A 678 32.71 -16.23 -16.87
N GLY A 679 31.55 -15.63 -17.12
CA GLY A 679 31.34 -14.63 -18.18
C GLY A 679 31.08 -15.22 -19.56
N LYS A 680 30.87 -16.55 -19.67
CA LYS A 680 30.46 -17.20 -20.92
C LYS A 680 28.98 -16.92 -21.20
N ILE A 681 28.69 -16.42 -22.39
CA ILE A 681 27.32 -16.14 -22.86
C ILE A 681 26.79 -17.36 -23.60
N LYS A 682 25.54 -17.73 -23.32
CA LYS A 682 24.80 -18.80 -24.00
C LYS A 682 23.39 -18.35 -24.30
N ILE A 683 22.88 -18.75 -25.45
CA ILE A 683 21.44 -18.71 -25.75
C ILE A 683 20.87 -20.05 -25.29
N VAL A 684 19.79 -20.02 -24.53
CA VAL A 684 19.20 -21.19 -23.87
C VAL A 684 17.80 -21.52 -24.38
N SER A 685 17.09 -20.54 -24.94
CA SER A 685 15.83 -20.74 -25.65
C SER A 685 15.59 -19.59 -26.64
N SER A 686 14.81 -19.86 -27.68
CA SER A 686 14.39 -18.88 -28.68
C SER A 686 13.02 -19.28 -29.20
N GLY A 687 12.08 -18.35 -29.23
CA GLY A 687 10.73 -18.63 -29.72
C GLY A 687 10.00 -17.42 -30.29
N ASP A 688 9.05 -17.66 -31.20
CA ASP A 688 8.18 -16.62 -31.74
C ASP A 688 6.98 -16.45 -30.81
N GLN A 689 6.57 -15.22 -30.50
CA GLN A 689 5.51 -14.92 -29.54
C GLN A 689 4.11 -15.03 -30.15
N LEU A 690 3.17 -15.53 -29.36
CA LEU A 690 1.72 -15.56 -29.66
C LEU A 690 0.98 -14.48 -28.86
N HIS A 691 -0.03 -13.86 -29.44
CA HIS A 691 -0.66 -12.62 -28.97
C HIS A 691 -2.17 -12.76 -28.66
N ALA A 692 -2.56 -13.83 -27.99
CA ALA A 692 -3.96 -14.08 -27.59
C ALA A 692 -4.57 -13.00 -26.68
N ASP A 693 -3.76 -12.22 -25.96
CA ASP A 693 -4.24 -11.23 -24.98
C ASP A 693 -4.16 -9.78 -25.49
N GLY A 694 -4.04 -9.62 -26.82
CA GLY A 694 -3.96 -8.34 -27.53
C GLY A 694 -2.68 -8.23 -28.37
N PRO A 695 -2.65 -7.32 -29.36
CA PRO A 695 -1.61 -7.27 -30.41
C PRO A 695 -0.18 -7.01 -29.89
N LEU A 696 -0.03 -6.57 -28.65
CA LEU A 696 1.25 -6.20 -28.02
C LEU A 696 1.48 -6.92 -26.69
N ARG A 697 0.74 -8.01 -26.42
CA ARG A 697 0.84 -8.81 -25.19
C ARG A 697 1.15 -10.27 -25.52
N SER A 698 2.37 -10.69 -25.22
CA SER A 698 2.76 -12.09 -25.32
C SER A 698 1.94 -12.96 -24.35
N SER A 699 1.38 -14.03 -24.90
CA SER A 699 0.52 -14.99 -24.23
C SER A 699 1.03 -16.42 -24.36
N GLY A 700 1.93 -16.68 -25.30
CA GLY A 700 2.51 -17.99 -25.58
C GLY A 700 3.66 -17.85 -26.58
N THR A 701 4.23 -18.98 -26.99
CA THR A 701 5.38 -19.00 -27.88
C THR A 701 5.49 -20.30 -28.68
N THR A 702 6.04 -20.23 -29.88
CA THR A 702 6.55 -21.37 -30.65
C THR A 702 8.02 -21.61 -30.32
N ILE A 703 8.44 -22.85 -30.15
CA ILE A 703 9.83 -23.21 -29.83
C ILE A 703 10.29 -24.34 -30.77
N PRO A 704 11.43 -24.20 -31.47
CA PRO A 704 12.26 -23.00 -31.61
C PRO A 704 11.57 -21.90 -32.44
N GLN A 705 12.15 -20.70 -32.46
CA GLN A 705 11.80 -19.64 -33.39
C GLN A 705 12.06 -20.06 -34.85
N CYS A 706 11.18 -19.67 -35.76
CA CYS A 706 11.30 -19.94 -37.19
C CYS A 706 11.26 -18.65 -38.04
N SER A 707 11.13 -17.49 -37.42
CA SER A 707 10.82 -16.24 -38.11
C SER A 707 12.06 -15.45 -38.57
N VAL A 708 13.23 -15.68 -37.97
CA VAL A 708 14.48 -14.98 -38.29
C VAL A 708 15.60 -15.99 -38.57
N ASP A 709 16.49 -15.67 -39.51
CA ASP A 709 17.71 -16.45 -39.72
C ASP A 709 18.51 -16.58 -38.40
N PRO A 710 18.77 -17.82 -37.92
CA PRO A 710 19.52 -18.05 -36.69
C PRO A 710 20.87 -17.33 -36.68
N ALA A 711 21.59 -17.22 -37.81
CA ALA A 711 22.90 -16.57 -37.84
C ALA A 711 22.81 -15.08 -37.47
N VAL A 712 21.82 -14.37 -38.01
CA VAL A 712 21.54 -12.96 -37.71
C VAL A 712 21.16 -12.80 -36.25
N LEU A 713 20.22 -13.63 -35.75
CA LEU A 713 19.74 -13.55 -34.38
C LEU A 713 20.88 -13.81 -33.37
N ASN A 714 21.70 -14.83 -33.61
CA ASN A 714 22.86 -15.15 -32.77
C ASN A 714 23.85 -13.97 -32.69
N SER A 715 24.12 -13.31 -33.82
CA SER A 715 25.02 -12.15 -33.87
C SER A 715 24.50 -10.98 -33.00
N LEU A 716 23.22 -10.66 -33.11
CA LEU A 716 22.57 -9.62 -32.30
C LEU A 716 22.59 -9.98 -30.80
N CYS A 717 22.19 -11.20 -30.46
CA CYS A 717 22.20 -11.69 -29.09
C CYS A 717 23.59 -11.66 -28.46
N LEU A 718 24.65 -12.03 -29.20
CA LEU A 718 26.02 -11.97 -28.70
C LEU A 718 26.48 -10.53 -28.40
N LYS A 719 26.17 -9.57 -29.28
CA LYS A 719 26.48 -8.14 -29.05
C LYS A 719 25.77 -7.60 -27.80
N ILE A 720 24.49 -7.92 -27.64
CA ILE A 720 23.70 -7.54 -26.46
C ILE A 720 24.27 -8.21 -25.21
N GLY A 721 24.57 -9.51 -25.28
CA GLY A 721 25.13 -10.28 -24.17
C GLY A 721 26.48 -9.74 -23.68
N GLU A 722 27.41 -9.40 -24.58
CA GLU A 722 28.70 -8.81 -24.19
C GLU A 722 28.51 -7.41 -23.58
N THR A 723 27.55 -6.63 -24.09
CA THR A 723 27.19 -5.34 -23.52
C THR A 723 26.62 -5.50 -22.11
N CYS A 724 25.64 -6.38 -21.92
CA CYS A 724 25.06 -6.71 -20.62
C CYS A 724 26.14 -7.13 -19.62
N LYS A 725 27.04 -8.03 -20.02
CA LYS A 725 28.18 -8.46 -19.21
C LYS A 725 29.09 -7.29 -18.82
N SER A 726 29.41 -6.39 -19.75
CA SER A 726 30.22 -5.19 -19.47
C SER A 726 29.56 -4.24 -18.46
N LYS A 727 28.21 -4.24 -18.41
CA LYS A 727 27.41 -3.48 -17.44
C LYS A 727 27.15 -4.22 -16.13
N GLY A 728 27.76 -5.38 -15.91
CA GLY A 728 27.66 -6.13 -14.66
C GLY A 728 26.42 -7.03 -14.54
N VAL A 729 25.76 -7.35 -15.67
CA VAL A 729 24.67 -8.34 -15.70
C VAL A 729 25.25 -9.75 -15.59
N LEU A 730 24.63 -10.57 -14.74
CA LEU A 730 24.94 -11.98 -14.49
C LEU A 730 23.65 -12.79 -14.40
N GLY A 731 23.68 -14.05 -14.86
CA GLY A 731 22.55 -14.97 -14.78
C GLY A 731 21.65 -14.91 -16.02
N TYR A 732 20.39 -15.30 -15.83
CA TYR A 732 19.40 -15.39 -16.90
C TYR A 732 18.80 -14.02 -17.24
N PHE A 733 18.57 -13.78 -18.52
CA PHE A 733 17.82 -12.65 -19.03
C PHE A 733 17.18 -12.99 -20.37
N SER A 734 16.13 -12.28 -20.75
CA SER A 734 15.47 -12.42 -22.05
C SER A 734 15.52 -11.13 -22.84
N VAL A 735 15.65 -11.25 -24.16
CA VAL A 735 15.61 -10.14 -25.11
C VAL A 735 14.42 -10.34 -26.04
N ASP A 736 13.60 -9.31 -26.17
CA ASP A 736 12.50 -9.29 -27.12
C ASP A 736 12.93 -8.57 -28.40
N PHE A 737 12.58 -9.18 -29.53
CA PHE A 737 12.80 -8.67 -30.87
C PHE A 737 11.48 -8.56 -31.61
N VAL A 738 11.47 -7.70 -32.63
CA VAL A 738 10.40 -7.63 -33.62
C VAL A 738 11.01 -7.76 -35.01
N THR A 739 10.42 -8.62 -35.84
CA THR A 739 10.82 -8.82 -37.23
C THR A 739 9.67 -8.48 -38.19
N PHE A 740 10.02 -7.89 -39.32
CA PHE A 740 9.08 -7.54 -40.38
C PHE A 740 9.82 -7.34 -41.71
N ILE A 741 9.08 -7.39 -42.82
CA ILE A 741 9.62 -7.09 -44.15
C ILE A 741 9.38 -5.61 -44.44
N HIS A 742 10.44 -4.87 -44.77
CA HIS A 742 10.32 -3.45 -45.08
C HIS A 742 9.59 -3.24 -46.41
N PRO A 743 8.50 -2.45 -46.46
CA PRO A 743 7.61 -2.41 -47.63
C PRO A 743 8.27 -1.84 -48.90
N GLN A 744 9.31 -1.02 -48.77
CA GLN A 744 10.00 -0.41 -49.91
C GLN A 744 11.25 -1.17 -50.36
N THR A 745 11.99 -1.78 -49.42
CA THR A 745 13.26 -2.44 -49.72
C THR A 745 13.11 -3.95 -49.86
N MET A 746 11.97 -4.50 -49.39
CA MET A 746 11.68 -5.94 -49.33
C MET A 746 12.70 -6.74 -48.50
N GLU A 747 13.51 -6.06 -47.69
CA GLU A 747 14.47 -6.70 -46.78
C GLU A 747 13.82 -7.00 -45.43
N GLN A 748 14.21 -8.13 -44.82
CA GLN A 748 13.82 -8.46 -43.46
C GLN A 748 14.58 -7.58 -42.47
N GLN A 749 13.86 -6.84 -41.64
CA GLN A 749 14.42 -6.07 -40.54
C GLN A 749 14.14 -6.74 -39.21
N VAL A 750 15.10 -6.67 -38.29
CA VAL A 750 14.98 -7.18 -36.92
C VAL A 750 15.37 -6.08 -35.95
N TRP A 751 14.45 -5.66 -35.09
CA TRP A 751 14.69 -4.62 -34.08
C TRP A 751 14.61 -5.19 -32.66
N ALA A 752 15.54 -4.79 -31.79
CA ALA A 752 15.48 -5.08 -30.36
C ALA A 752 14.52 -4.11 -29.65
N THR A 753 13.54 -4.64 -28.92
CA THR A 753 12.44 -3.85 -28.34
C THR A 753 12.45 -3.85 -26.82
N ASP A 754 12.86 -4.96 -26.19
CA ASP A 754 12.78 -5.11 -24.73
C ASP A 754 13.86 -6.03 -24.15
N LEU A 755 14.19 -5.82 -22.88
CA LEU A 755 15.19 -6.59 -22.14
C LEU A 755 14.70 -6.84 -20.71
N ASP A 756 14.54 -8.10 -20.34
CA ASP A 756 14.14 -8.49 -18.98
C ASP A 756 15.26 -9.28 -18.30
N LEU A 757 15.85 -8.71 -17.26
CA LEU A 757 16.92 -9.32 -16.46
C LEU A 757 16.39 -10.30 -15.42
N CYS A 758 15.64 -11.30 -15.87
CA CYS A 758 15.12 -12.37 -15.04
C CYS A 758 15.01 -13.69 -15.82
N TYR A 759 14.68 -14.76 -15.10
CA TYR A 759 14.35 -16.05 -15.71
C TYR A 759 12.91 -15.99 -16.23
N SER A 760 12.73 -16.21 -17.54
CA SER A 760 11.45 -16.03 -18.23
C SER A 760 10.50 -17.23 -18.11
N ASP A 761 9.23 -16.99 -18.42
CA ASP A 761 8.21 -18.04 -18.52
C ASP A 761 8.47 -18.95 -19.73
N GLN A 762 8.93 -18.40 -20.85
CA GLN A 762 9.33 -19.17 -22.03
C GLN A 762 10.43 -20.17 -21.68
N LEU A 763 11.45 -19.75 -20.92
CA LEU A 763 12.52 -20.65 -20.51
C LEU A 763 12.00 -21.77 -19.63
N ALA A 764 11.10 -21.49 -18.69
CA ALA A 764 10.48 -22.52 -17.84
C ALA A 764 9.71 -23.55 -18.68
N LEU A 765 8.92 -23.10 -19.66
CA LEU A 765 8.19 -23.97 -20.59
C LEU A 765 9.15 -24.80 -21.45
N THR A 766 10.25 -24.18 -21.92
CA THR A 766 11.30 -24.85 -22.68
C THR A 766 11.95 -25.96 -21.86
N GLN A 767 12.27 -25.73 -20.59
CA GLN A 767 12.85 -26.77 -19.72
C GLN A 767 11.92 -27.98 -19.58
N LEU A 768 10.60 -27.75 -19.44
CA LEU A 768 9.63 -28.84 -19.40
C LEU A 768 9.53 -29.60 -20.72
N MET A 769 9.54 -28.88 -21.85
CA MET A 769 9.55 -29.49 -23.19
C MET A 769 10.78 -30.40 -23.39
N LEU A 770 11.97 -29.91 -23.04
CA LEU A 770 13.21 -30.68 -23.13
C LEU A 770 13.20 -31.90 -22.22
N TYR A 771 12.69 -31.73 -21.00
CA TYR A 771 12.54 -32.83 -20.04
C TYR A 771 11.68 -33.96 -20.62
N MET A 772 10.47 -33.63 -21.04
CA MET A 772 9.46 -34.61 -21.49
C MET A 772 9.82 -35.33 -22.79
N THR A 773 10.79 -34.83 -23.55
CA THR A 773 11.24 -35.42 -24.81
C THR A 773 12.64 -36.05 -24.71
N ASP A 774 13.39 -35.76 -23.64
CA ASP A 774 14.84 -36.02 -23.57
C ASP A 774 15.56 -35.48 -24.82
N GLY A 775 15.09 -34.34 -25.32
CA GLY A 775 15.53 -33.72 -26.56
C GLY A 775 16.61 -32.66 -26.35
N ASN A 776 17.27 -32.28 -27.44
CA ASN A 776 18.31 -31.25 -27.46
C ASN A 776 17.87 -30.07 -28.34
N LEU A 777 17.88 -28.86 -27.78
CA LEU A 777 17.59 -27.63 -28.50
C LEU A 777 18.90 -26.91 -28.84
N ASP A 778 19.32 -26.99 -30.11
CA ASP A 778 20.38 -26.15 -30.62
C ASP A 778 19.81 -24.81 -31.10
N CYS A 779 19.94 -23.80 -30.24
CA CYS A 779 19.53 -22.44 -30.56
C CYS A 779 20.39 -21.81 -31.68
N ARG A 780 21.60 -22.34 -31.97
CA ARG A 780 22.46 -21.78 -33.02
C ARG A 780 21.92 -22.07 -34.42
N SER A 781 21.35 -23.26 -34.60
CA SER A 781 20.70 -23.66 -35.85
C SER A 781 19.17 -23.59 -35.78
N SER A 782 18.60 -23.13 -34.65
CA SER A 782 17.17 -23.20 -34.33
C SER A 782 16.56 -24.58 -34.61
N ARG A 783 17.23 -25.64 -34.13
CA ARG A 783 16.76 -27.02 -34.28
C ARG A 783 16.48 -27.65 -32.93
N PHE A 784 15.32 -28.27 -32.81
CA PHE A 784 14.96 -29.08 -31.67
C PHE A 784 14.93 -30.55 -32.10
N GLU A 785 15.94 -31.29 -31.66
CA GLU A 785 16.18 -32.67 -32.07
C GLU A 785 15.81 -33.63 -30.95
N VAL A 786 15.03 -34.66 -31.31
CA VAL A 786 14.59 -35.70 -30.38
C VAL A 786 15.02 -37.06 -30.93
N SER A 787 15.71 -37.83 -30.10
CA SER A 787 16.06 -39.21 -30.42
C SER A 787 14.88 -40.13 -30.13
N LEU A 788 14.38 -40.83 -31.14
CA LEU A 788 13.37 -41.87 -30.97
C LEU A 788 14.07 -43.19 -30.59
N GLY A 789 13.53 -43.90 -29.60
CA GLY A 789 14.08 -45.20 -29.21
C GLY A 789 14.07 -46.16 -30.39
N SER A 790 15.18 -46.88 -30.64
CA SER A 790 15.21 -47.87 -31.72
C SER A 790 14.21 -48.99 -31.39
N ASN A 791 13.09 -49.06 -32.12
CA ASN A 791 12.28 -50.27 -32.13
C ASN A 791 13.17 -51.38 -32.72
N LYS A 792 13.70 -52.27 -31.87
CA LYS A 792 14.24 -53.56 -32.31
C LYS A 792 13.08 -54.36 -32.88
N MET A 793 12.75 -54.10 -34.14
CA MET A 793 11.92 -54.98 -34.94
C MET A 793 12.66 -56.33 -34.94
N LYS A 794 12.08 -57.35 -34.30
CA LYS A 794 12.62 -58.70 -34.32
C LYS A 794 12.48 -59.26 -35.74
N SER A 795 13.31 -58.84 -36.69
CA SER A 795 13.56 -59.63 -37.88
C SER A 795 14.59 -60.68 -37.49
N GLN A 796 14.15 -61.93 -37.36
CA GLN A 796 15.07 -63.06 -37.41
C GLN A 796 15.88 -62.97 -38.71
N ARG A 797 17.19 -62.69 -38.61
CA ARG A 797 18.25 -63.38 -39.36
C ARG A 797 19.64 -62.81 -39.06
N ILE A 798 20.47 -63.73 -38.55
CA ILE A 798 21.92 -63.89 -38.74
C ILE A 798 22.82 -62.83 -38.08
N GLN A 799 23.65 -63.35 -37.16
CA GLN A 799 24.75 -62.67 -36.49
C GLN A 799 25.77 -62.15 -37.52
N HIS A 800 25.91 -60.83 -37.60
CA HIS A 800 27.13 -60.17 -38.02
C HIS A 800 27.30 -58.88 -37.20
N GLU A 801 28.55 -58.58 -36.86
CA GLU A 801 29.02 -57.57 -35.90
C GLU A 801 28.20 -56.27 -35.89
N GLU A 802 27.62 -55.95 -34.72
CA GLU A 802 26.81 -54.77 -34.45
C GLU A 802 27.64 -53.49 -34.55
N THR A 803 27.69 -52.90 -35.74
CA THR A 803 27.94 -51.46 -35.86
C THR A 803 26.64 -50.78 -35.42
N LYS A 804 26.60 -50.19 -34.21
CA LYS A 804 25.44 -49.45 -33.69
C LYS A 804 25.02 -48.37 -34.71
N THR A 805 23.95 -48.61 -35.46
CA THR A 805 23.29 -47.59 -36.24
C THR A 805 22.74 -46.52 -35.28
N PRO A 806 22.99 -45.22 -35.51
CA PRO A 806 22.45 -44.17 -34.67
C PRO A 806 20.91 -44.21 -34.73
N SER A 807 20.27 -44.04 -33.57
CA SER A 807 18.81 -43.91 -33.47
C SER A 807 18.31 -42.79 -34.38
N PRO A 808 17.14 -42.94 -35.03
CA PRO A 808 16.59 -41.89 -35.88
C PRO A 808 16.37 -40.63 -35.04
N VAL A 809 17.05 -39.55 -35.43
CA VAL A 809 16.89 -38.21 -34.86
C VAL A 809 15.80 -37.52 -35.66
N SER A 810 14.74 -37.09 -34.98
CA SER A 810 13.68 -36.32 -35.62
C SER A 810 13.68 -34.89 -35.12
N ASN A 811 13.49 -33.95 -36.04
CA ASN A 811 13.20 -32.57 -35.69
C ASN A 811 11.78 -32.48 -35.12
N ARG A 812 11.62 -31.63 -34.11
CA ARG A 812 10.36 -31.35 -33.44
C ARG A 812 10.19 -29.84 -33.32
N CYS A 813 8.96 -29.42 -33.13
CA CYS A 813 8.60 -28.07 -32.75
C CYS A 813 7.52 -28.14 -31.66
N ALA A 814 7.37 -27.04 -30.93
CA ALA A 814 6.38 -26.93 -29.87
C ALA A 814 5.67 -25.59 -29.91
N VAL A 815 4.43 -25.59 -29.42
CA VAL A 815 3.67 -24.40 -29.07
C VAL A 815 3.36 -24.46 -27.59
N ALA A 816 3.70 -23.42 -26.85
CA ALA A 816 3.61 -23.39 -25.40
C ALA A 816 2.96 -22.10 -24.89
N SER A 817 2.13 -22.20 -23.85
CA SER A 817 1.58 -21.04 -23.15
C SER A 817 1.41 -21.34 -21.66
N SER A 818 1.82 -20.39 -20.81
CA SER A 818 1.56 -20.40 -19.36
C SER A 818 0.35 -19.54 -18.96
N GLN A 819 -0.19 -18.74 -19.89
CA GLN A 819 -1.16 -17.66 -19.60
C GLN A 819 -2.60 -18.00 -20.04
N LEU A 820 -2.92 -19.26 -20.32
CA LEU A 820 -4.27 -19.65 -20.71
C LEU A 820 -5.22 -19.49 -19.52
N ARG A 821 -6.37 -18.85 -19.73
CA ARG A 821 -7.38 -18.62 -18.70
C ARG A 821 -8.78 -19.00 -19.16
N HIS A 822 -9.55 -19.59 -18.25
CA HIS A 822 -10.95 -19.92 -18.43
C HIS A 822 -11.68 -19.98 -17.08
N SER A 823 -12.70 -19.15 -16.88
CA SER A 823 -13.39 -19.06 -15.58
C SER A 823 -14.04 -20.37 -15.13
N SER A 824 -14.55 -21.19 -16.06
CA SER A 824 -15.18 -22.49 -15.74
C SER A 824 -14.21 -23.55 -15.19
N LEU A 825 -12.89 -23.39 -15.35
CA LEU A 825 -11.92 -24.30 -14.75
C LEU A 825 -11.99 -24.29 -13.21
N SER A 826 -12.48 -23.19 -12.62
CA SER A 826 -12.67 -23.04 -11.17
C SER A 826 -13.54 -24.12 -10.53
N VAL A 827 -14.45 -24.72 -11.31
CA VAL A 827 -15.46 -25.69 -10.83
C VAL A 827 -15.02 -27.14 -11.06
N ILE A 828 -13.98 -27.37 -11.85
CA ILE A 828 -13.57 -28.70 -12.31
C ILE A 828 -12.29 -29.13 -11.58
N TYR A 829 -12.29 -30.36 -11.07
CA TYR A 829 -11.09 -30.97 -10.49
C TYR A 829 -10.09 -31.38 -11.60
N TYR A 830 -8.79 -31.29 -11.31
CA TYR A 830 -7.77 -31.52 -12.33
C TYR A 830 -7.79 -32.96 -12.86
N ASN A 831 -8.05 -33.95 -12.02
CA ASN A 831 -8.21 -35.34 -12.42
C ASN A 831 -9.34 -35.54 -13.46
N VAL A 832 -10.49 -34.88 -13.27
CA VAL A 832 -11.63 -34.92 -14.20
C VAL A 832 -11.23 -34.24 -15.51
N LEU A 833 -10.63 -33.05 -15.45
CA LEU A 833 -10.14 -32.34 -16.64
C LEU A 833 -9.17 -33.21 -17.46
N LEU A 834 -8.19 -33.84 -16.82
CA LEU A 834 -7.21 -34.70 -17.48
C LEU A 834 -7.85 -35.97 -18.07
N GLN A 835 -8.84 -36.57 -17.39
CA GLN A 835 -9.60 -37.72 -17.92
C GLN A 835 -10.42 -37.34 -19.15
N MET A 836 -11.09 -36.17 -19.12
CA MET A 836 -11.84 -35.65 -20.27
C MET A 836 -10.92 -35.40 -21.47
N CYS A 837 -9.77 -34.74 -21.25
CA CYS A 837 -8.75 -34.51 -22.28
C CYS A 837 -8.29 -35.83 -22.88
N LYS A 838 -7.94 -36.82 -22.04
CA LYS A 838 -7.50 -38.14 -22.48
C LYS A 838 -8.57 -38.87 -23.32
N ALA A 839 -9.84 -38.79 -22.94
CA ALA A 839 -10.94 -39.40 -23.68
C ALA A 839 -11.14 -38.78 -25.08
N ARG A 840 -10.77 -37.52 -25.26
CA ARG A 840 -10.79 -36.82 -26.55
C ARG A 840 -9.48 -36.92 -27.35
N GLY A 841 -8.53 -37.74 -26.89
CA GLY A 841 -7.22 -37.93 -27.54
C GLY A 841 -6.24 -36.77 -27.28
N VAL A 842 -6.52 -35.90 -26.31
CA VAL A 842 -5.60 -34.84 -25.88
C VAL A 842 -4.69 -35.39 -24.78
N GLY A 843 -3.45 -35.69 -25.15
CA GLY A 843 -2.44 -36.18 -24.23
C GLY A 843 -1.07 -36.28 -24.89
N PHE A 844 -0.07 -36.66 -24.11
CA PHE A 844 1.30 -36.86 -24.58
C PHE A 844 1.56 -38.36 -24.80
N ASP A 845 2.11 -38.69 -25.97
CA ASP A 845 2.56 -40.03 -26.32
C ASP A 845 4.04 -40.18 -25.98
N LEU A 846 4.35 -41.13 -25.08
CA LEU A 846 5.72 -41.39 -24.62
C LEU A 846 6.59 -42.09 -25.68
N GLN A 847 6.00 -42.88 -26.58
CA GLN A 847 6.74 -43.62 -27.59
C GLN A 847 7.18 -42.69 -28.72
N GLU A 848 6.24 -41.89 -29.22
CA GLU A 848 6.48 -40.94 -30.31
C GLU A 848 7.03 -39.60 -29.83
N LYS A 849 7.07 -39.38 -28.51
CA LYS A 849 7.53 -38.17 -27.83
C LYS A 849 6.86 -36.91 -28.38
N GLN A 850 5.57 -36.99 -28.64
CA GLN A 850 4.75 -35.92 -29.21
C GLN A 850 3.36 -35.87 -28.56
N GLY A 851 2.64 -34.79 -28.75
CA GLY A 851 1.32 -34.56 -28.16
C GLY A 851 1.31 -33.42 -27.16
N THR A 852 0.35 -33.42 -26.23
CA THR A 852 0.06 -32.28 -25.35
C THR A 852 0.32 -32.57 -23.87
N ILE A 853 1.04 -31.66 -23.22
CA ILE A 853 1.39 -31.65 -21.81
C ILE A 853 0.71 -30.44 -21.17
N PHE A 854 0.16 -30.62 -19.97
CA PHE A 854 -0.44 -29.53 -19.20
C PHE A 854 0.50 -29.06 -18.08
N ILE A 855 0.46 -27.77 -17.75
CA ILE A 855 1.04 -27.24 -16.51
C ILE A 855 -0.12 -26.79 -15.63
N LEU A 856 -0.25 -27.42 -14.47
CA LEU A 856 -1.32 -27.15 -13.53
C LEU A 856 -0.79 -26.27 -12.39
N TYR A 857 -1.53 -25.24 -12.04
CA TYR A 857 -1.15 -24.28 -11.01
C TYR A 857 -2.08 -24.42 -9.81
N GLU A 858 -1.54 -24.30 -8.59
CA GLU A 858 -2.42 -24.07 -7.45
C GLU A 858 -2.93 -22.63 -7.49
N ASP A 859 -4.24 -22.46 -7.38
CA ASP A 859 -4.91 -21.16 -7.32
C ASP A 859 -6.19 -21.32 -6.49
N GLN A 860 -6.55 -20.31 -5.70
CA GLN A 860 -7.83 -20.29 -4.98
C GLN A 860 -9.02 -20.29 -5.95
N GLN A 861 -8.83 -19.76 -7.16
CA GLN A 861 -9.86 -19.66 -8.18
C GLN A 861 -9.69 -20.68 -9.32
N ARG A 862 -8.57 -21.41 -9.41
CA ARG A 862 -8.27 -22.45 -10.44
C ARG A 862 -8.70 -22.10 -11.87
N TYR A 863 -8.52 -20.86 -12.31
CA TYR A 863 -8.96 -20.43 -13.66
C TYR A 863 -7.84 -20.40 -14.71
N ARG A 864 -6.59 -20.76 -14.33
CA ARG A 864 -5.43 -20.75 -15.23
C ARG A 864 -4.95 -22.16 -15.55
N LEU A 865 -4.42 -22.31 -16.76
CA LEU A 865 -3.86 -23.56 -17.28
C LEU A 865 -2.62 -23.23 -18.11
N GLY A 866 -1.57 -24.02 -17.99
CA GLY A 866 -0.49 -24.04 -18.97
C GLY A 866 -0.65 -25.23 -19.91
N MET A 867 -0.23 -25.07 -21.16
CA MET A 867 -0.28 -26.12 -22.18
C MET A 867 0.94 -26.05 -23.08
N ILE A 868 1.52 -27.19 -23.39
CA ILE A 868 2.59 -27.36 -24.38
C ILE A 868 2.14 -28.46 -25.34
N THR A 869 2.13 -28.17 -26.64
CA THR A 869 1.89 -29.16 -27.69
C THR A 869 3.17 -29.33 -28.49
N ILE A 870 3.61 -30.57 -28.68
CA ILE A 870 4.87 -30.94 -29.35
C ILE A 870 4.54 -31.84 -30.56
N GLY A 871 5.22 -31.64 -31.68
CA GLY A 871 5.06 -32.45 -32.89
C GLY A 871 6.18 -32.20 -33.91
N GLU A 872 6.06 -32.73 -35.11
CA GLU A 872 7.12 -32.65 -36.14
C GLU A 872 7.03 -31.37 -36.98
N ASP A 873 5.80 -30.97 -37.35
CA ASP A 873 5.52 -29.84 -38.23
C ASP A 873 4.85 -28.67 -37.48
N LEU A 874 5.35 -27.45 -37.68
CA LEU A 874 4.89 -26.27 -36.95
C LEU A 874 3.42 -25.94 -37.25
N GLN A 875 2.99 -26.08 -38.50
CA GLN A 875 1.59 -25.82 -38.87
C GLN A 875 0.66 -26.85 -38.22
N GLY A 876 1.04 -28.12 -38.24
CA GLY A 876 0.33 -29.20 -37.57
C GLY A 876 0.26 -29.02 -36.04
N VAL A 877 1.35 -28.56 -35.41
CA VAL A 877 1.41 -28.31 -33.96
C VAL A 877 0.53 -27.12 -33.58
N LEU A 878 0.58 -26.01 -34.33
CA LEU A 878 -0.30 -24.85 -34.15
C LEU A 878 -1.78 -25.25 -34.26
N MET A 879 -2.15 -26.01 -35.30
CA MET A 879 -3.50 -26.53 -35.47
C MET A 879 -3.93 -27.45 -34.32
N THR A 880 -3.03 -28.32 -33.86
CA THR A 880 -3.31 -29.21 -32.73
C THR A 880 -3.50 -28.43 -31.43
N PHE A 881 -2.67 -27.41 -31.18
CA PHE A 881 -2.80 -26.54 -30.02
C PHE A 881 -4.16 -25.80 -30.03
N ALA A 882 -4.54 -25.19 -31.16
CA ALA A 882 -5.82 -24.51 -31.32
C ALA A 882 -7.00 -25.47 -31.17
N ARG A 883 -6.94 -26.66 -31.79
CA ARG A 883 -7.94 -27.73 -31.64
C ARG A 883 -8.10 -28.15 -30.18
N ASN A 884 -7.01 -28.31 -29.44
CA ASN A 884 -7.06 -28.72 -28.04
C ASN A 884 -7.72 -27.65 -27.16
N LEU A 885 -7.40 -26.36 -27.38
CA LEU A 885 -8.09 -25.25 -26.70
C LEU A 885 -9.59 -25.26 -27.01
N PHE A 886 -9.96 -25.49 -28.26
CA PHE A 886 -11.36 -25.57 -28.67
C PHE A 886 -12.10 -26.72 -27.99
N ILE A 887 -11.52 -27.94 -27.99
CA ILE A 887 -12.09 -29.11 -27.32
C ILE A 887 -12.27 -28.83 -25.83
N ILE A 888 -11.23 -28.33 -25.15
CA ILE A 888 -11.30 -28.02 -23.72
C ILE A 888 -12.41 -26.99 -23.46
N HIS A 889 -12.47 -25.92 -24.27
CA HIS A 889 -13.51 -24.90 -24.13
C HIS A 889 -14.92 -25.48 -24.26
N GLN A 890 -15.17 -26.34 -25.24
CA GLN A 890 -16.48 -26.99 -25.43
C GLN A 890 -16.87 -27.90 -24.26
N GLU A 891 -15.91 -28.64 -23.72
CA GLU A 891 -16.14 -29.61 -22.64
C GLU A 891 -16.42 -28.93 -21.29
N ILE A 892 -15.77 -27.80 -21.02
CA ILE A 892 -15.91 -27.08 -19.73
C ILE A 892 -16.95 -25.96 -19.77
N SER A 893 -17.50 -25.64 -20.94
CA SER A 893 -18.49 -24.58 -21.13
C SER A 893 -19.85 -25.16 -21.43
N ALA A 894 -20.83 -24.85 -20.58
CA ALA A 894 -22.22 -25.15 -20.89
C ALA A 894 -22.77 -24.13 -21.93
N PRO A 895 -23.82 -24.46 -22.69
CA PRO A 895 -24.44 -23.54 -23.66
C PRO A 895 -24.83 -22.18 -23.04
N ASN A 896 -25.23 -22.19 -21.77
CA ASN A 896 -25.67 -21.01 -21.03
C ASN A 896 -24.57 -20.39 -20.14
N MET A 897 -23.36 -20.97 -20.11
CA MET A 897 -22.22 -20.51 -19.29
C MET A 897 -20.90 -20.70 -20.06
N GLN A 898 -20.63 -19.77 -20.97
CA GLN A 898 -19.40 -19.76 -21.78
C GLN A 898 -18.14 -19.34 -20.99
N GLY A 899 -18.30 -18.62 -19.87
CA GLY A 899 -17.19 -18.14 -19.04
C GLY A 899 -16.32 -17.05 -19.70
N GLU A 900 -15.49 -16.37 -18.89
CA GLU A 900 -14.44 -15.47 -19.40
C GLU A 900 -13.21 -16.30 -19.77
N THR A 901 -12.73 -16.17 -21.01
CA THR A 901 -11.58 -16.95 -21.52
C THR A 901 -10.78 -16.18 -22.57
N ASN A 902 -9.47 -16.45 -22.64
CA ASN A 902 -8.60 -16.02 -23.75
C ASN A 902 -8.37 -17.13 -24.80
N PHE A 903 -9.00 -18.30 -24.68
CA PHE A 903 -8.79 -19.42 -25.60
C PHE A 903 -9.25 -19.07 -27.02
N LYS A 904 -10.39 -18.39 -27.15
CA LYS A 904 -10.94 -17.95 -28.45
C LYS A 904 -9.99 -17.01 -29.18
N MET A 905 -9.39 -16.07 -28.45
CA MET A 905 -8.42 -15.13 -29.02
C MET A 905 -7.11 -15.84 -29.40
N ALA A 906 -6.66 -16.82 -28.61
CA ALA A 906 -5.49 -17.62 -28.95
C ALA A 906 -5.72 -18.43 -30.25
N ILE A 907 -6.92 -18.99 -30.42
CA ILE A 907 -7.29 -19.72 -31.64
C ILE A 907 -7.29 -18.77 -32.86
N GLN A 908 -7.90 -17.59 -32.73
CA GLN A 908 -7.93 -16.59 -33.80
C GLN A 908 -6.52 -16.11 -34.20
N ASP A 909 -5.65 -15.89 -33.22
CA ASP A 909 -4.25 -15.51 -33.47
C ASP A 909 -3.51 -16.60 -34.25
N ILE A 910 -3.69 -17.87 -33.86
CA ILE A 910 -3.11 -19.02 -34.57
C ILE A 910 -3.67 -19.15 -35.99
N GLU A 911 -4.97 -18.99 -36.17
CA GLU A 911 -5.62 -19.00 -37.50
C GLU A 911 -5.07 -17.90 -38.41
N ALA A 912 -4.83 -16.70 -37.86
CA ALA A 912 -4.21 -15.60 -38.60
C ALA A 912 -2.77 -15.94 -39.03
N ILE A 913 -1.95 -16.49 -38.12
CA ILE A 913 -0.58 -16.93 -38.43
C ILE A 913 -0.58 -17.98 -39.54
N LEU A 914 -1.48 -18.96 -39.47
CA LEU A 914 -1.60 -20.02 -40.48
C LEU A 914 -2.08 -19.48 -41.83
N GLY A 915 -3.03 -18.53 -41.84
CA GLY A 915 -3.49 -17.84 -43.04
C GLY A 915 -2.35 -17.11 -43.76
N ILE A 916 -1.57 -16.31 -43.02
CA ILE A 916 -0.40 -15.60 -43.57
C ILE A 916 0.63 -16.60 -44.12
N THR A 917 0.86 -17.71 -43.41
CA THR A 917 1.82 -18.71 -43.87
C THR A 917 1.37 -19.40 -45.16
N ALA A 918 0.07 -19.65 -45.32
CA ALA A 918 -0.50 -20.20 -46.55
C ALA A 918 -0.39 -19.21 -47.72
N GLU A 919 -0.71 -17.93 -47.51
CA GLU A 919 -0.55 -16.89 -48.53
C GLU A 919 0.90 -16.74 -48.99
N ASN A 920 1.87 -16.80 -48.06
CA ASN A 920 3.29 -16.72 -48.39
C ASN A 920 3.77 -17.93 -49.21
N LYS A 921 3.27 -19.14 -48.90
CA LYS A 921 3.55 -20.34 -49.71
C LYS A 921 3.03 -20.20 -51.14
N LEU A 922 1.81 -19.69 -51.32
CA LEU A 922 1.21 -19.47 -52.64
C LEU A 922 2.01 -18.44 -53.47
N LYS A 923 2.44 -17.33 -52.85
CA LYS A 923 3.28 -16.32 -53.53
C LYS A 923 4.64 -16.89 -53.96
N LEU A 924 5.27 -17.71 -53.12
CA LEU A 924 6.53 -18.37 -53.45
C LEU A 924 6.39 -19.39 -54.59
N GLU A 925 5.24 -20.07 -54.68
CA GLU A 925 4.93 -21.00 -55.77
C GLU A 925 4.61 -20.26 -57.09
N GLU A 926 4.01 -19.07 -57.03
CA GLU A 926 3.79 -18.19 -58.19
C GLU A 926 5.09 -17.52 -58.70
N GLU A 927 6.06 -17.26 -57.82
CA GLU A 927 7.35 -16.64 -58.17
C GLU A 927 8.43 -17.63 -58.67
N GLN A 928 8.21 -18.94 -58.57
CA GLN A 928 9.09 -19.91 -59.23
C GLN A 928 8.69 -20.07 -60.71
N PRO A 929 9.51 -19.64 -61.70
CA PRO A 929 9.23 -19.97 -63.07
C PRO A 929 9.24 -21.48 -63.21
N SER A 930 8.18 -22.02 -63.83
CA SER A 930 8.05 -23.45 -64.05
C SER A 930 9.34 -23.95 -64.72
N LYS A 931 9.98 -24.98 -64.15
CA LYS A 931 11.13 -25.66 -64.77
C LYS A 931 10.78 -26.30 -66.13
N ALA A 932 9.56 -26.14 -66.63
CA ALA A 932 9.13 -26.55 -67.95
C ALA A 932 9.53 -25.54 -69.06
N ASP A 933 9.85 -24.28 -68.73
CA ASP A 933 10.25 -23.28 -69.75
C ASP A 933 11.76 -23.19 -70.00
N ALA A 934 12.60 -23.79 -69.14
CA ALA A 934 14.06 -23.83 -69.31
C ALA A 934 14.58 -24.99 -70.21
N LEU A 935 13.68 -25.71 -70.88
CA LEU A 935 13.99 -26.76 -71.87
C LEU A 935 13.60 -26.35 -73.30
N LYS A 936 13.30 -25.06 -73.52
CA LYS A 936 13.12 -24.45 -74.83
C LYS A 936 13.95 -23.17 -74.96
N GLU A 937 15.27 -23.30 -74.86
CA GLU A 937 16.23 -22.41 -75.54
C GLU A 937 17.39 -23.23 -76.11
#